data_AF-A0A067CQQ0-F1
#
_entry.id   AF-A0A067CQQ0-F1
#
_cell.length_a   1.000
_cell.length_b   1.000
_cell.length_c   1.000
_cell.angle_alpha   90.00
_cell.angle_beta   90.00
_cell.angle_gamma   90.00
#
_symmetry.space_group_name_H-M   'P 1'
#
loop_
_entity.id
_entity.type
_entity.pdbx_description
1 polymer ?
#
loop_
_entity_poly.entity_id
_entity_poly.type
_entity_poly.pdbx_seq_one_letter_code
_entity_poly.pdbx_strand_id
1 'polypeptide(L)'
;MRQRVASMLDQTNFATLRTETLVLQQRFACESELRIALQRETNVPNQAMLRQRIASDEAVYKRAVRMVSQTPLLVYFLYTLEHPDVAVREMRIIDLERQLAERCKAITAKARAECEWAFVALSEVDDDATRAAYAAALATLGNTATGLEHLWRELSHMYTADPDVYAHLPPLAVQHLLDGFPLELMDGDAGMANDKWIRAILRCLDEALPADTRVFVLSVMGVQSSGKSTLLNSMFGVRLRTSVARCTRGVNLQLLACDHGGAYDYILLLDTEGIQSPEFVGVKGNVWRDNRMASVAILPADATIILTQGESTNTINDVLPIVLSAFANSELAAASGGHLRTKLYFAFSQIDVTQKNRMAKMLRVLVNCLRRSAEQIATVRQATATTFLHDFSADISDEATSAIRFFGLSQGQTTPPHDGPLPDFGDRLVRFRDYMHARAVEDEAWRARTFGELSKSLDLVWLCLQSADFELGFASAHERVMYDRLVQAMAGYTQALATIYSEAFDAVLQTMSADRAASKAPDGNRSHKYELLLARHVESAVGALDAVVATALGQNEFAKWAIAMEITWADKKRRQASHSERLVHTKVQHLFDCDAIMKAYKEELQAAIVDHNAKWGPETTMAAFDSIFDAILVKARKANPPLATLVPKLVHGVIHDSNIFTPDELRLLTSSDDDDPSMLQSALQAARNSVRGADVSRDAEVANAVRDRVCSDLADVDRYAENVALACVMHVKRLLGEMQLKPSERKVGLRALDATLKSELQQRQARWDAVNSVVANGSIST
;
A
#
# COMPACT_ATOMS: atom_id res chain seq x y z
N MET A 1 -28.34 44.44 23.02
CA MET A 1 -27.45 43.48 22.33
C MET A 1 -27.79 42.03 22.68
N ARG A 2 -27.79 41.60 23.95
CA ARG A 2 -28.19 40.23 24.36
C ARG A 2 -29.54 39.74 23.77
N GLN A 3 -30.59 40.58 23.81
CA GLN A 3 -31.89 40.23 23.20
C GLN A 3 -31.83 40.02 21.67
N ARG A 4 -30.94 40.75 20.96
CA ARG A 4 -30.75 40.57 19.51
C ARG A 4 -30.00 39.27 19.20
N VAL A 5 -29.03 38.90 20.04
CA VAL A 5 -28.30 37.62 19.92
C VAL A 5 -29.23 36.44 20.19
N ALA A 6 -29.98 36.49 21.29
CA ALA A 6 -30.97 35.47 21.60
C ALA A 6 -31.99 35.29 20.46
N SER A 7 -32.55 36.40 19.95
CA SER A 7 -33.47 36.35 18.80
C SER A 7 -32.86 35.78 17.52
N MET A 8 -31.58 36.05 17.25
CA MET A 8 -30.87 35.49 16.09
C MET A 8 -30.67 33.98 16.24
N LEU A 9 -30.28 33.53 17.43
CA LEU A 9 -30.12 32.11 17.74
C LEU A 9 -31.47 31.39 17.74
N ASP A 10 -32.53 32.02 18.23
CA ASP A 10 -33.92 31.50 18.17
C ASP A 10 -34.39 31.23 16.73
N GLN A 11 -33.98 32.08 15.78
CA GLN A 11 -34.34 31.96 14.37
C GLN A 11 -33.44 30.98 13.60
N THR A 12 -32.35 30.53 14.21
CA THR A 12 -31.38 29.63 13.56
C THR A 12 -31.89 28.20 13.64
N ASN A 13 -32.03 27.54 12.49
CA ASN A 13 -32.37 26.12 12.44
C ASN A 13 -31.13 25.25 12.69
N PHE A 14 -30.85 24.93 13.95
CA PHE A 14 -29.71 24.09 14.34
C PHE A 14 -29.75 22.65 13.80
N ALA A 15 -30.91 22.15 13.35
CA ALA A 15 -31.01 20.82 12.78
C ALA A 15 -30.37 20.73 11.37
N THR A 16 -30.44 21.82 10.60
CA THR A 16 -29.90 21.88 9.23
C THR A 16 -28.76 22.89 9.06
N LEU A 17 -28.34 23.54 10.16
CA LEU A 17 -27.31 24.59 10.15
C LEU A 17 -26.04 24.14 9.44
N ARG A 18 -25.51 22.95 9.75
CA ARG A 18 -24.28 22.43 9.16
C ARG A 18 -24.44 21.91 7.73
N THR A 19 -25.66 21.56 7.32
CA THR A 19 -25.95 20.96 6.01
C THR A 19 -26.44 21.94 4.96
N GLU A 20 -27.12 23.01 5.37
CA GLU A 20 -27.78 23.94 4.46
C GLU A 20 -27.22 25.37 4.55
N THR A 21 -26.70 25.77 5.70
CA THR A 21 -26.27 27.16 5.94
C THR A 21 -24.75 27.30 6.03
N LEU A 22 -24.11 26.65 7.01
CA LEU A 22 -22.67 26.63 7.27
C LEU A 22 -22.04 25.39 6.60
N VAL A 23 -21.94 25.45 5.27
CA VAL A 23 -21.68 24.27 4.41
C VAL A 23 -20.22 24.10 3.98
N LEU A 24 -19.32 25.01 4.31
CA LEU A 24 -17.93 24.95 3.79
C LEU A 24 -17.18 23.75 4.33
N GLN A 25 -17.35 23.45 5.62
CA GLN A 25 -16.72 22.30 6.27
C GLN A 25 -17.19 20.98 5.66
N GLN A 26 -18.49 20.81 5.40
CA GLN A 26 -19.00 19.59 4.77
C GLN A 26 -18.47 19.42 3.35
N ARG A 27 -18.35 20.52 2.60
CA ARG A 27 -17.73 20.49 1.27
C ARG A 27 -16.28 20.04 1.34
N PHE A 28 -15.53 20.53 2.32
CA PHE A 28 -14.16 20.07 2.56
C PHE A 28 -14.09 18.58 2.93
N ALA A 29 -15.04 18.07 3.71
CA ALA A 29 -15.12 16.63 4.00
C ALA A 29 -15.37 15.81 2.72
N CYS A 30 -16.34 16.20 1.88
CA CYS A 30 -16.59 15.53 0.59
C CYS A 30 -15.40 15.59 -0.35
N GLU A 31 -14.74 16.74 -0.46
CA GLU A 31 -13.54 16.90 -1.27
C GLU A 31 -12.39 16.03 -0.74
N SER A 32 -12.23 15.96 0.59
CA SER A 32 -11.24 15.11 1.25
C SER A 32 -11.44 13.63 0.90
N GLU A 33 -12.68 13.14 0.91
CA GLU A 33 -12.99 11.77 0.47
C GLU A 33 -12.59 11.52 -0.99
N LEU A 34 -12.84 12.48 -1.88
CA LEU A 34 -12.43 12.39 -3.29
C LEU A 34 -10.90 12.39 -3.44
N ARG A 35 -10.19 13.22 -2.67
CA ARG A 35 -8.73 13.26 -2.66
C ARG A 35 -8.13 11.97 -2.12
N ILE A 36 -8.72 11.39 -1.08
CA ILE A 36 -8.35 10.09 -0.53
C ILE A 36 -8.59 9.00 -1.57
N ALA A 37 -9.74 9.00 -2.23
CA ALA A 37 -10.04 8.05 -3.31
C ALA A 37 -9.04 8.19 -4.46
N LEU A 38 -8.66 9.42 -4.83
CA LEU A 38 -7.67 9.69 -5.87
C LEU A 38 -6.29 9.15 -5.52
N GLN A 39 -5.86 9.28 -4.25
CA GLN A 39 -4.58 8.72 -3.78
C GLN A 39 -4.54 7.20 -3.85
N ARG A 40 -5.69 6.55 -3.67
CA ARG A 40 -5.82 5.08 -3.66
C ARG A 40 -6.06 4.48 -5.04
N GLU A 41 -6.56 5.28 -5.98
CA GLU A 41 -6.92 4.81 -7.31
C GLU A 41 -5.67 4.60 -8.16
N THR A 42 -5.51 3.40 -8.72
CA THR A 42 -4.38 3.05 -9.60
C THR A 42 -4.77 3.13 -11.08
N ASN A 43 -6.07 3.12 -11.39
CA ASN A 43 -6.59 3.21 -12.74
C ASN A 43 -6.56 4.68 -13.26
N VAL A 44 -5.77 4.93 -14.31
CA VAL A 44 -5.56 6.28 -14.86
C VAL A 44 -6.86 6.98 -15.31
N PRO A 45 -7.79 6.34 -16.05
CA PRO A 45 -9.11 6.91 -16.34
C PRO A 45 -9.91 7.33 -15.11
N ASN A 46 -9.96 6.49 -14.06
CA ASN A 46 -10.67 6.82 -12.83
C ASN A 46 -9.99 7.98 -12.08
N GLN A 47 -8.66 8.04 -12.07
CA GLN A 47 -7.93 9.19 -11.52
C GLN A 47 -8.30 10.48 -12.26
N ALA A 48 -8.41 10.45 -13.59
CA ALA A 48 -8.81 11.62 -14.38
C ALA A 48 -10.24 12.07 -14.02
N MET A 49 -11.18 11.14 -13.87
CA MET A 49 -12.54 11.42 -13.43
C MET A 49 -12.57 12.03 -12.02
N LEU A 50 -11.81 11.48 -11.07
CA LEU A 50 -11.71 12.01 -9.70
C LEU A 50 -11.12 13.43 -9.68
N ARG A 51 -10.05 13.68 -10.46
CA ARG A 51 -9.47 15.03 -10.61
C ARG A 51 -10.48 16.02 -11.20
N GLN A 52 -11.28 15.60 -12.19
CA GLN A 52 -12.32 16.43 -12.77
C GLN A 52 -13.42 16.78 -11.75
N ARG A 53 -13.84 15.81 -10.92
CA ARG A 53 -14.83 16.04 -9.85
C ARG A 53 -14.31 17.06 -8.83
N ILE A 54 -13.07 16.89 -8.36
CA ILE A 54 -12.43 17.84 -7.44
C ILE A 54 -12.39 19.25 -8.04
N ALA A 55 -11.98 19.40 -9.30
CA ALA A 55 -11.95 20.70 -9.98
C ALA A 55 -13.35 21.33 -10.13
N SER A 56 -14.40 20.52 -10.35
CA SER A 56 -15.78 21.03 -10.45
C SER A 56 -16.32 21.57 -9.12
N ASP A 57 -15.88 21.03 -7.99
CA ASP A 57 -16.31 21.47 -6.66
C ASP A 57 -15.72 22.85 -6.29
N GLU A 58 -14.54 23.22 -6.81
CA GLU A 58 -13.88 24.52 -6.54
C GLU A 58 -14.72 25.73 -7.01
N ALA A 59 -15.43 25.64 -8.14
CA ALA A 59 -16.24 26.73 -8.65
C ALA A 59 -17.48 26.98 -7.78
N VAL A 60 -18.08 25.91 -7.27
CA VAL A 60 -19.25 25.98 -6.37
C VAL A 60 -18.82 26.49 -4.98
N TYR A 61 -17.61 26.14 -4.55
CA TYR A 61 -17.02 26.58 -3.30
C TYR A 61 -16.98 28.12 -3.17
N LYS A 62 -16.55 28.86 -4.20
CA LYS A 62 -16.53 30.33 -4.17
C LYS A 62 -17.91 30.97 -3.97
N ARG A 63 -18.97 30.37 -4.53
CA ARG A 63 -20.35 30.85 -4.31
C ARG A 63 -20.80 30.57 -2.87
N ALA A 64 -20.49 29.38 -2.34
CA ALA A 64 -20.81 29.01 -0.96
C ALA A 64 -20.16 29.95 0.06
N VAL A 65 -18.90 30.32 -0.14
CA VAL A 65 -18.15 31.24 0.74
C VAL A 65 -18.89 32.57 0.94
N ARG A 66 -19.40 33.17 -0.14
CA ARG A 66 -20.13 34.45 -0.08
C ARG A 66 -21.44 34.36 0.71
N MET A 67 -22.12 33.22 0.65
CA MET A 67 -23.38 33.03 1.40
C MET A 67 -23.07 32.79 2.88
N VAL A 68 -22.09 31.92 3.16
CA VAL A 68 -21.68 31.58 4.52
C VAL A 68 -21.16 32.80 5.27
N SER A 69 -20.35 33.64 4.63
CA SER A 69 -19.80 34.86 5.23
C SER A 69 -20.86 35.87 5.69
N GLN A 70 -22.08 35.80 5.15
CA GLN A 70 -23.20 36.69 5.48
C GLN A 70 -24.14 36.10 6.54
N THR A 71 -23.87 34.88 7.02
CA THR A 71 -24.72 34.21 8.01
C THR A 71 -24.71 34.99 9.33
N PRO A 72 -25.88 35.33 9.91
CA PRO A 72 -25.94 36.14 11.14
C PRO A 72 -25.11 35.59 12.31
N LEU A 73 -25.08 34.27 12.48
CA LEU A 73 -24.29 33.60 13.52
C LEU A 73 -22.78 33.81 13.32
N LEU A 74 -22.30 33.68 12.08
CA LEU A 74 -20.88 33.82 11.76
C LEU A 74 -20.43 35.29 11.85
N VAL A 75 -21.28 36.23 11.43
CA VAL A 75 -21.06 37.67 11.59
C VAL A 75 -21.00 38.05 13.08
N TYR A 76 -21.89 37.50 13.91
CA TYR A 76 -21.83 37.72 15.36
C TYR A 76 -20.57 37.13 15.99
N PHE A 77 -20.12 35.98 15.50
CA PHE A 77 -18.89 35.36 15.97
C PHE A 77 -17.67 36.22 15.63
N LEU A 78 -17.55 36.71 14.39
CA LEU A 78 -16.48 37.64 14.00
C LEU A 78 -16.51 38.93 14.84
N TYR A 79 -17.69 39.54 15.01
CA TYR A 79 -17.84 40.71 15.88
C TYR A 79 -17.41 40.43 17.34
N THR A 80 -17.59 39.20 17.80
CA THR A 80 -17.13 38.78 19.13
C THR A 80 -15.61 38.69 19.18
N LEU A 81 -14.98 38.10 18.16
CA LEU A 81 -13.53 37.92 18.06
C LEU A 81 -12.79 39.26 17.88
N GLU A 82 -13.37 40.21 17.17
CA GLU A 82 -12.77 41.53 16.89
C GLU A 82 -12.82 42.50 18.09
N HIS A 83 -13.47 42.12 19.19
CA HIS A 83 -13.59 43.02 20.33
C HIS A 83 -12.20 43.26 20.97
N PRO A 84 -11.78 44.50 21.26
CA PRO A 84 -10.41 44.78 21.70
C PRO A 84 -10.10 44.28 23.12
N ASP A 85 -11.10 44.29 24.01
CA ASP A 85 -10.96 43.85 25.41
C ASP A 85 -11.04 42.32 25.54
N VAL A 86 -9.99 41.72 26.13
CA VAL A 86 -9.84 40.26 26.36
C VAL A 86 -10.98 39.71 27.22
N ALA A 87 -11.30 40.36 28.35
CA ALA A 87 -12.31 39.88 29.28
C ALA A 87 -13.71 39.89 28.63
N VAL A 88 -13.99 40.89 27.79
CA VAL A 88 -15.25 40.95 27.03
C VAL A 88 -15.28 39.88 25.93
N ARG A 89 -14.16 39.62 25.23
CA ARG A 89 -14.06 38.52 24.26
C ARG A 89 -14.33 37.18 24.93
N GLU A 90 -13.59 36.86 25.99
CA GLU A 90 -13.71 35.62 26.75
C GLU A 90 -15.16 35.40 27.21
N MET A 91 -15.75 36.42 27.86
CA MET A 91 -17.12 36.35 28.34
C MET A 91 -18.11 36.03 27.20
N ARG A 92 -17.97 36.68 26.04
CA ARG A 92 -18.88 36.48 24.91
C ARG A 92 -18.66 35.14 24.22
N ILE A 93 -17.43 34.66 24.12
CA ILE A 93 -17.09 33.33 23.59
C ILE A 93 -17.71 32.26 24.47
N ILE A 94 -17.52 32.34 25.79
CA ILE A 94 -18.10 31.39 26.76
C ILE A 94 -19.63 31.44 26.72
N ASP A 95 -20.24 32.62 26.68
CA ASP A 95 -21.69 32.76 26.59
C ASP A 95 -22.26 32.23 25.27
N LEU A 96 -21.55 32.42 24.16
CA LEU A 96 -21.93 31.86 22.85
C LEU A 96 -21.83 30.33 22.86
N GLU A 97 -20.73 29.77 23.35
CA GLU A 97 -20.55 28.32 23.47
C GLU A 97 -21.65 27.67 24.29
N ARG A 98 -21.99 28.27 25.44
CA ARG A 98 -23.11 27.82 26.29
C ARG A 98 -24.43 27.85 25.54
N GLN A 99 -24.74 28.95 24.84
CA GLN A 99 -25.99 29.08 24.10
C GLN A 99 -26.08 28.09 22.93
N LEU A 100 -25.00 27.86 22.19
CA LEU A 100 -24.95 26.85 21.14
C LEU A 100 -25.25 25.45 21.72
N ALA A 101 -24.60 25.08 22.83
CA ALA A 101 -24.83 23.80 23.49
C ALA A 101 -26.28 23.64 23.97
N GLU A 102 -26.87 24.68 24.59
CA GLU A 102 -28.26 24.67 25.05
C GLU A 102 -29.25 24.45 23.89
N ARG A 103 -29.06 25.10 22.74
CA ARG A 103 -29.94 24.97 21.58
C ARG A 103 -29.79 23.65 20.83
N CYS A 104 -28.58 23.11 20.74
CA CYS A 104 -28.35 21.81 20.12
C CYS A 104 -28.78 20.63 21.00
N LYS A 105 -28.97 20.81 22.31
CA LYS A 105 -29.19 19.72 23.29
C LYS A 105 -30.32 18.76 22.90
N ALA A 106 -31.51 19.28 22.61
CA ALA A 106 -32.67 18.45 22.32
C ALA A 106 -32.52 17.69 20.98
N ILE A 107 -32.00 18.37 19.96
CA ILE A 107 -31.81 17.80 18.61
C ILE A 107 -30.73 16.71 18.66
N THR A 108 -29.62 16.98 19.34
CA THR A 108 -28.53 16.01 19.50
C THR A 108 -28.98 14.79 20.31
N ALA A 109 -29.79 14.97 21.36
CA ALA A 109 -30.33 13.86 22.14
C ALA A 109 -31.23 12.94 21.29
N LYS A 110 -32.06 13.52 20.41
CA LYS A 110 -32.88 12.75 19.47
C LYS A 110 -32.03 11.96 18.48
N ALA A 111 -31.07 12.62 17.80
CA ALA A 111 -30.18 11.97 16.84
C ALA A 111 -29.34 10.87 17.50
N ARG A 112 -28.98 11.05 18.78
CA ARG A 112 -28.24 10.04 19.55
C ARG A 112 -29.08 8.78 19.80
N ALA A 113 -30.34 8.94 20.20
CA ALA A 113 -31.24 7.81 20.40
C ALA A 113 -31.47 7.03 19.09
N GLU A 114 -31.62 7.73 17.96
CA GLU A 114 -31.73 7.11 16.64
C GLU A 114 -30.45 6.33 16.26
N CYS A 115 -29.28 6.90 16.56
CA CYS A 115 -27.98 6.25 16.36
C CYS A 115 -27.80 5.01 17.25
N GLU A 116 -28.23 5.07 18.51
CA GLU A 116 -28.20 3.93 19.43
C GLU A 116 -29.11 2.80 18.95
N TRP A 117 -30.31 3.12 18.44
CA TRP A 117 -31.21 2.13 17.86
C TRP A 117 -30.63 1.48 16.61
N ALA A 118 -30.01 2.26 15.72
CA ALA A 118 -29.34 1.73 14.53
C ALA A 118 -28.12 0.85 14.89
N PHE A 119 -27.40 1.19 15.97
CA PHE A 119 -26.31 0.36 16.49
C PHE A 119 -26.79 -0.98 17.03
N VAL A 120 -27.90 -0.99 17.77
CA VAL A 120 -28.52 -2.23 18.27
C VAL A 120 -28.92 -3.13 17.08
N ALA A 121 -29.57 -2.55 16.07
CA ALA A 121 -29.95 -3.30 14.86
C ALA A 121 -28.72 -3.90 14.13
N LEU A 122 -27.63 -3.15 14.01
CA LEU A 122 -26.36 -3.64 13.46
C LEU A 122 -25.74 -4.77 14.30
N SER A 123 -25.85 -4.67 15.63
CA SER A 123 -25.33 -5.69 16.54
C SER A 123 -26.13 -6.99 16.51
N GLU A 124 -27.43 -6.92 16.22
CA GLU A 124 -28.29 -8.10 16.04
C GLU A 124 -28.10 -8.77 14.68
N VAL A 125 -27.98 -7.97 13.60
CA VAL A 125 -27.75 -8.43 12.23
C VAL A 125 -26.71 -7.56 11.55
N ASP A 126 -25.53 -8.12 11.29
CA ASP A 126 -24.45 -7.45 10.56
C ASP A 126 -24.57 -7.70 9.05
N ASP A 127 -25.30 -6.82 8.35
CA ASP A 127 -25.42 -6.81 6.90
C ASP A 127 -25.18 -5.41 6.31
N ASP A 128 -25.15 -5.30 4.97
CA ASP A 128 -24.87 -4.04 4.30
C ASP A 128 -25.93 -2.96 4.56
N ALA A 129 -27.19 -3.36 4.80
CA ALA A 129 -28.29 -2.43 5.05
C ALA A 129 -28.24 -1.87 6.48
N THR A 130 -27.98 -2.72 7.48
CA THR A 130 -27.83 -2.29 8.88
C THR A 130 -26.56 -1.44 9.06
N ARG A 131 -25.45 -1.78 8.37
CA ARG A 131 -24.25 -0.93 8.32
C ARG A 131 -24.52 0.43 7.69
N ALA A 132 -25.25 0.48 6.57
CA ALA A 132 -25.59 1.73 5.90
C ALA A 132 -26.53 2.60 6.75
N ALA A 133 -27.54 2.00 7.39
CA ALA A 133 -28.46 2.70 8.28
C ALA A 133 -27.72 3.29 9.50
N TYR A 134 -26.81 2.50 10.10
CA TYR A 134 -25.99 2.98 11.21
C TYR A 134 -25.06 4.13 10.80
N ALA A 135 -24.38 4.00 9.66
CA ALA A 135 -23.54 5.08 9.13
C ALA A 135 -24.32 6.38 8.87
N ALA A 136 -25.55 6.28 8.33
CA ALA A 136 -26.43 7.44 8.11
C ALA A 136 -26.90 8.09 9.43
N ALA A 137 -27.25 7.29 10.43
CA ALA A 137 -27.61 7.79 11.76
C ALA A 137 -26.42 8.48 12.44
N LEU A 138 -25.22 7.91 12.31
CA LEU A 138 -23.99 8.48 12.84
C LEU A 138 -23.63 9.80 12.16
N ALA A 139 -23.80 9.92 10.83
CA ALA A 139 -23.64 11.17 10.10
C ALA A 139 -24.64 12.25 10.57
N THR A 140 -25.89 11.86 10.82
CA THR A 140 -26.94 12.75 11.35
C THR A 140 -26.59 13.25 12.75
N LEU A 141 -26.14 12.36 13.65
CA LEU A 141 -25.61 12.75 14.95
C LEU A 141 -24.39 13.67 14.82
N GLY A 142 -23.53 13.40 13.84
CA GLY A 142 -22.38 14.21 13.46
C GLY A 142 -22.74 15.66 13.18
N ASN A 143 -23.83 15.89 12.45
CA ASN A 143 -24.26 17.19 11.91
C ASN A 143 -25.23 17.98 12.79
N THR A 144 -25.79 17.38 13.86
CA THR A 144 -26.79 18.02 14.73
C THR A 144 -26.18 18.81 15.90
N ALA A 145 -24.90 18.57 16.22
CA ALA A 145 -24.15 19.35 17.19
C ALA A 145 -23.28 20.40 16.47
N THR A 146 -23.46 21.68 16.84
CA THR A 146 -22.64 22.80 16.35
C THR A 146 -22.02 23.51 17.54
N GLY A 147 -20.69 23.50 17.62
CA GLY A 147 -19.93 24.31 18.56
C GLY A 147 -19.05 25.36 17.87
N LEU A 148 -18.25 26.08 18.67
CA LEU A 148 -17.32 27.11 18.18
C LEU A 148 -16.30 26.58 17.16
N GLU A 149 -15.87 25.34 17.29
CA GLU A 149 -15.01 24.62 16.36
C GLU A 149 -15.59 24.62 14.95
N HIS A 150 -16.91 24.42 14.80
CA HIS A 150 -17.53 24.45 13.47
C HIS A 150 -17.50 25.85 12.88
N LEU A 151 -17.71 26.90 13.69
CA LEU A 151 -17.59 28.28 13.23
C LEU A 151 -16.16 28.59 12.77
N TRP A 152 -15.15 28.15 13.52
CA TRP A 152 -13.74 28.25 13.11
C TRP A 152 -13.43 27.47 11.84
N ARG A 153 -13.99 26.28 11.65
CA ARG A 153 -13.85 25.51 10.40
C ARG A 153 -14.38 26.31 9.20
N GLU A 154 -15.56 26.90 9.31
CA GLU A 154 -16.11 27.76 8.25
C GLU A 154 -15.19 28.96 7.95
N LEU A 155 -14.71 29.66 8.98
CA LEU A 155 -13.75 30.77 8.82
C LEU A 155 -12.44 30.30 8.17
N SER A 156 -11.92 29.14 8.54
CA SER A 156 -10.70 28.56 7.95
C SER A 156 -10.86 28.33 6.44
N HIS A 157 -12.04 27.89 6.03
CA HIS A 157 -12.38 27.62 4.65
C HIS A 157 -12.63 28.90 3.86
N MET A 158 -13.20 29.93 4.48
CA MET A 158 -13.26 31.27 3.88
C MET A 158 -11.85 31.80 3.57
N TYR A 159 -10.93 31.73 4.54
CA TYR A 159 -9.53 32.09 4.31
C TYR A 159 -8.87 31.27 3.20
N THR A 160 -9.12 29.96 3.17
CA THR A 160 -8.52 29.06 2.18
C THR A 160 -9.01 29.35 0.76
N ALA A 161 -10.26 29.79 0.64
CA ALA A 161 -10.87 30.16 -0.64
C ALA A 161 -10.28 31.45 -1.22
N ASP A 162 -10.04 32.44 -0.37
CA ASP A 162 -9.56 33.77 -0.76
C ASP A 162 -8.72 34.40 0.36
N PRO A 163 -7.41 34.05 0.44
CA PRO A 163 -6.54 34.52 1.52
C PRO A 163 -6.39 36.05 1.57
N ASP A 164 -6.49 36.73 0.43
CA ASP A 164 -6.32 38.18 0.34
C ASP A 164 -7.54 38.90 0.93
N VAL A 165 -8.76 38.45 0.58
CA VAL A 165 -10.00 39.03 1.13
C VAL A 165 -10.15 38.76 2.62
N TYR A 166 -9.74 37.57 3.07
CA TYR A 166 -9.92 37.12 4.45
C TYR A 166 -8.62 37.11 5.27
N ALA A 167 -7.64 37.95 4.90
CA ALA A 167 -6.33 38.05 5.56
C ALA A 167 -6.40 38.43 7.06
N HIS A 168 -7.53 38.98 7.51
CA HIS A 168 -7.78 39.34 8.91
C HIS A 168 -8.16 38.14 9.80
N LEU A 169 -8.54 36.98 9.23
CA LEU A 169 -8.99 35.83 10.00
C LEU A 169 -7.87 35.10 10.77
N PRO A 170 -6.68 34.83 10.20
CA PRO A 170 -5.61 34.19 10.96
C PRO A 170 -5.16 34.98 12.20
N PRO A 171 -4.97 36.32 12.16
CA PRO A 171 -4.71 37.11 13.37
C PRO A 171 -5.77 36.96 14.47
N LEU A 172 -7.06 36.87 14.11
CA LEU A 172 -8.13 36.63 15.10
C LEU A 172 -8.02 35.24 15.73
N ALA A 173 -7.62 34.23 14.95
CA ALA A 173 -7.38 32.88 15.44
C ALA A 173 -6.16 32.82 16.37
N VAL A 174 -5.11 33.57 16.06
CA VAL A 174 -3.94 33.75 16.95
C VAL A 174 -4.37 34.41 18.26
N GLN A 175 -5.15 35.49 18.20
CA GLN A 175 -5.67 36.13 19.41
C GLN A 175 -6.53 35.15 20.24
N HIS A 176 -7.34 34.32 19.59
CA HIS A 176 -8.14 33.29 20.26
C HIS A 176 -7.27 32.27 21.03
N LEU A 177 -6.15 31.84 20.44
CA LEU A 177 -5.16 30.99 21.11
C LEU A 177 -4.48 31.71 22.29
N LEU A 178 -4.13 32.99 22.13
CA LEU A 178 -3.52 33.81 23.18
C LEU A 178 -4.48 34.11 24.34
N ASP A 179 -5.79 34.19 24.06
CA ASP A 179 -6.86 34.27 25.07
C ASP A 179 -7.09 32.91 25.77
N GLY A 180 -6.32 31.88 25.44
CA GLY A 180 -6.35 30.57 26.09
C GLY A 180 -7.42 29.60 25.59
N PHE A 181 -8.08 29.91 24.47
CA PHE A 181 -9.06 29.00 23.86
C PHE A 181 -8.41 28.02 22.87
N PRO A 182 -8.94 26.79 22.75
CA PRO A 182 -8.42 25.81 21.81
C PRO A 182 -8.84 26.11 20.36
N LEU A 183 -7.99 25.74 19.40
CA LEU A 183 -8.25 25.85 17.96
C LEU A 183 -7.90 24.55 17.24
N GLU A 184 -8.70 24.12 16.28
CA GLU A 184 -8.47 22.84 15.60
C GLU A 184 -7.31 22.89 14.59
N LEU A 185 -6.34 21.98 14.75
CA LEU A 185 -5.23 21.69 13.83
C LEU A 185 -5.66 20.82 12.65
N MET A 186 -6.45 19.78 12.94
CA MET A 186 -6.90 18.77 11.98
C MET A 186 -8.39 18.55 12.15
N ASP A 187 -9.16 18.71 11.07
CA ASP A 187 -10.61 18.52 11.10
C ASP A 187 -10.95 17.05 11.32
N GLY A 188 -11.54 16.77 12.48
CA GLY A 188 -11.98 15.44 12.84
C GLY A 188 -13.04 14.87 11.90
N ASP A 189 -13.96 15.67 11.38
CA ASP A 189 -15.04 15.17 10.53
C ASP A 189 -14.52 14.83 9.12
N ALA A 190 -13.53 15.57 8.62
CA ALA A 190 -12.89 15.29 7.33
C ALA A 190 -11.69 14.32 7.42
N GLY A 191 -11.13 14.10 8.62
CA GLY A 191 -9.88 13.37 8.80
C GLY A 191 -8.69 14.03 8.09
N MET A 192 -8.74 15.35 7.92
CA MET A 192 -7.77 16.13 7.12
C MET A 192 -7.49 17.49 7.76
N ALA A 193 -6.26 17.97 7.63
CA ALA A 193 -5.88 19.31 8.08
C ALA A 193 -6.03 20.33 6.95
N ASN A 194 -6.43 21.55 7.31
CA ASN A 194 -6.42 22.69 6.41
C ASN A 194 -5.02 23.34 6.42
N ASP A 195 -4.10 22.78 5.64
CA ASP A 195 -2.67 23.17 5.67
C ASP A 195 -2.45 24.68 5.45
N LYS A 196 -3.15 25.29 4.48
CA LYS A 196 -3.05 26.74 4.23
C LYS A 196 -3.42 27.57 5.45
N TRP A 197 -4.48 27.18 6.15
CA TRP A 197 -4.95 27.86 7.37
C TRP A 197 -3.96 27.71 8.52
N ILE A 198 -3.45 26.50 8.76
CA ILE A 198 -2.49 26.23 9.84
C ILE A 198 -1.18 26.97 9.63
N ARG A 199 -0.65 27.00 8.41
CA ARG A 199 0.55 27.80 8.07
C ARG A 199 0.35 29.28 8.38
N ALA A 200 -0.83 29.80 8.06
CA ALA A 200 -1.15 31.22 8.30
C ALA A 200 -1.19 31.52 9.80
N ILE A 201 -1.79 30.64 10.62
CA ILE A 201 -1.82 30.79 12.07
C ILE A 201 -0.40 30.73 12.66
N LEU A 202 0.41 29.75 12.28
CA LEU A 202 1.78 29.62 12.79
C LEU A 202 2.65 30.81 12.41
N ARG A 203 2.51 31.33 11.18
CA ARG A 203 3.17 32.56 10.76
C ARG A 203 2.71 33.76 11.60
N CYS A 204 1.40 33.94 11.78
CA CYS A 204 0.88 35.05 12.56
C CYS A 204 1.24 34.93 14.05
N LEU A 205 1.42 33.73 14.60
CA LEU A 205 1.98 33.51 15.94
C LEU A 205 3.43 33.98 16.02
N ASP A 206 4.25 33.64 15.03
CA ASP A 206 5.66 34.06 14.91
C ASP A 206 5.78 35.59 14.80
N GLU A 207 4.81 36.24 14.15
CA GLU A 207 4.73 37.71 14.00
C GLU A 207 4.18 38.42 15.25
N ALA A 208 3.23 37.81 15.98
CA ALA A 208 2.55 38.41 17.12
C ALA A 208 3.36 38.32 18.42
N LEU A 209 4.27 37.34 18.53
CA LEU A 209 5.08 37.07 19.71
C LEU A 209 6.50 37.64 19.54
N PRO A 210 7.28 37.78 20.64
CA PRO A 210 8.68 38.19 20.53
C PRO A 210 9.47 37.33 19.54
N ALA A 211 10.44 37.94 18.86
CA ALA A 211 11.31 37.21 17.94
C ALA A 211 11.98 36.02 18.62
N ASP A 212 12.11 34.91 17.88
CA ASP A 212 12.69 33.65 18.35
C ASP A 212 11.96 33.02 19.55
N THR A 213 10.66 33.30 19.73
CA THR A 213 9.82 32.63 20.74
C THR A 213 9.89 31.11 20.59
N ARG A 214 10.26 30.43 21.67
CA ARG A 214 10.49 28.98 21.70
C ARG A 214 9.25 28.25 22.21
N VAL A 215 8.86 27.18 21.51
CA VAL A 215 7.68 26.36 21.83
C VAL A 215 8.07 24.90 22.09
N PHE A 216 7.46 24.33 23.12
CA PHE A 216 7.45 22.90 23.43
C PHE A 216 6.11 22.28 23.06
N VAL A 217 6.10 21.27 22.19
CA VAL A 217 4.87 20.63 21.73
C VAL A 217 4.60 19.37 22.56
N LEU A 218 3.51 19.40 23.34
CA LEU A 218 3.07 18.26 24.15
C LEU A 218 1.77 17.70 23.58
N SER A 219 1.80 16.44 23.14
CA SER A 219 0.60 15.75 22.64
C SER A 219 0.05 14.74 23.65
N VAL A 220 -1.27 14.54 23.63
CA VAL A 220 -1.94 13.40 24.28
C VAL A 220 -2.76 12.62 23.27
N MET A 221 -2.63 11.31 23.26
CA MET A 221 -3.44 10.41 22.45
C MET A 221 -3.87 9.17 23.23
N GLY A 222 -4.86 8.43 22.73
CA GLY A 222 -5.41 7.27 23.40
C GLY A 222 -6.84 6.98 22.98
N VAL A 223 -7.38 5.85 23.41
CA VAL A 223 -8.74 5.40 23.05
C VAL A 223 -9.82 6.43 23.43
N GLN A 224 -10.96 6.39 22.76
CA GLN A 224 -12.10 7.25 23.12
C GLN A 224 -12.50 7.10 24.60
N SER A 225 -12.84 8.22 25.23
CA SER A 225 -13.27 8.30 26.62
C SER A 225 -12.25 7.83 27.68
N SER A 226 -10.95 7.77 27.34
CA SER A 226 -9.88 7.42 28.30
C SER A 226 -9.51 8.53 29.31
N GLY A 227 -10.09 9.73 29.17
CA GLY A 227 -9.84 10.88 30.05
C GLY A 227 -8.71 11.82 29.61
N LYS A 228 -8.36 11.88 28.31
CA LYS A 228 -7.26 12.71 27.76
C LYS A 228 -7.38 14.19 28.10
N SER A 229 -8.46 14.83 27.69
CA SER A 229 -8.71 16.25 27.96
C SER A 229 -8.86 16.51 29.46
N THR A 230 -9.40 15.55 30.22
CA THR A 230 -9.43 15.62 31.70
C THR A 230 -8.03 15.62 32.30
N LEU A 231 -7.12 14.76 31.81
CA LEU A 231 -5.74 14.70 32.25
C LEU A 231 -5.03 16.04 32.03
N LEU A 232 -5.17 16.62 30.84
CA LEU A 232 -4.58 17.92 30.50
C LEU A 232 -5.20 19.06 31.32
N ASN A 233 -6.53 19.09 31.47
CA ASN A 233 -7.23 20.07 32.31
C ASN A 233 -6.71 20.03 33.76
N SER A 234 -6.55 18.83 34.32
CA SER A 234 -6.01 18.65 35.68
C SER A 234 -4.52 19.00 35.79
N MET A 235 -3.72 18.72 34.76
CA MET A 235 -2.27 18.96 34.76
C MET A 235 -1.90 20.45 34.58
N PHE A 236 -2.64 21.18 33.76
CA PHE A 236 -2.32 22.55 33.36
C PHE A 236 -3.36 23.59 33.77
N GLY A 237 -4.49 23.20 34.38
CA GLY A 237 -5.57 24.11 34.72
C GLY A 237 -6.30 24.69 33.51
N VAL A 238 -6.23 24.01 32.37
CA VAL A 238 -6.85 24.43 31.11
C VAL A 238 -8.33 24.04 31.04
N ARG A 239 -9.04 24.61 30.05
CA ARG A 239 -10.48 24.40 29.81
C ARG A 239 -10.75 23.67 28.50
N LEU A 240 -10.00 22.60 28.23
CA LEU A 240 -10.32 21.72 27.12
C LEU A 240 -11.69 21.06 27.36
N ARG A 241 -12.43 20.81 26.28
CA ARG A 241 -13.77 20.23 26.38
C ARG A 241 -13.70 18.81 26.91
N THR A 242 -14.54 18.49 27.88
CA THR A 242 -14.69 17.14 28.44
C THR A 242 -16.15 16.69 28.32
N SER A 243 -16.37 15.47 27.80
CA SER A 243 -17.68 14.81 27.77
C SER A 243 -17.50 13.30 27.88
N VAL A 244 -18.54 12.62 28.38
CA VAL A 244 -18.63 11.15 28.43
C VAL A 244 -18.76 10.55 27.03
N ALA A 245 -19.32 11.32 26.08
CA ALA A 245 -19.34 11.02 24.66
C ALA A 245 -18.11 11.62 23.95
N ARG A 246 -17.95 11.35 22.65
CA ARG A 246 -16.93 11.99 21.79
C ARG A 246 -16.97 13.53 21.92
N CYS A 247 -16.10 14.08 22.78
CA CYS A 247 -15.99 15.50 23.11
C CYS A 247 -15.05 16.23 22.16
N THR A 248 -13.91 15.59 21.89
CA THR A 248 -12.87 16.11 21.01
C THR A 248 -13.05 15.48 19.64
N ARG A 249 -13.25 16.32 18.62
CA ARG A 249 -13.16 15.91 17.22
C ARG A 249 -11.87 16.46 16.65
N GLY A 250 -11.11 15.63 15.93
CA GLY A 250 -9.86 16.05 15.29
C GLY A 250 -8.68 16.18 16.24
N VAL A 251 -7.79 17.12 15.97
CA VAL A 251 -6.65 17.46 16.84
C VAL A 251 -6.74 18.95 17.16
N ASN A 252 -6.79 19.31 18.44
CA ASN A 252 -6.89 20.70 18.90
C ASN A 252 -5.56 21.21 19.46
N LEU A 253 -5.25 22.46 19.13
CA LEU A 253 -4.14 23.27 19.63
C LEU A 253 -4.62 24.10 20.82
N GLN A 254 -3.82 24.16 21.88
CA GLN A 254 -3.98 25.18 22.91
C GLN A 254 -2.60 25.70 23.32
N LEU A 255 -2.46 27.02 23.41
CA LEU A 255 -1.20 27.67 23.70
C LEU A 255 -1.15 28.10 25.17
N LEU A 256 -0.10 27.72 25.88
CA LEU A 256 0.13 28.06 27.29
C LEU A 256 1.43 28.83 27.44
N ALA A 257 1.35 30.02 28.01
CA ALA A 257 2.54 30.80 28.36
C ALA A 257 3.29 30.14 29.53
N CYS A 258 4.62 30.12 29.44
CA CYS A 258 5.50 29.69 30.52
C CYS A 258 6.17 30.87 31.21
N ASP A 259 6.71 30.64 32.40
CA ASP A 259 7.52 31.63 33.10
C ASP A 259 8.77 31.97 32.26
N HIS A 260 9.09 33.26 32.17
CA HIS A 260 10.16 33.73 31.29
C HIS A 260 11.54 33.27 31.81
N GLY A 261 12.40 32.77 30.92
CA GLY A 261 13.77 32.33 31.25
C GLY A 261 13.98 30.81 31.30
N GLY A 262 12.97 30.00 30.96
CA GLY A 262 13.09 28.55 30.81
C GLY A 262 13.70 28.09 29.47
N ALA A 263 13.69 26.77 29.24
CA ALA A 263 14.13 26.16 27.98
C ALA A 263 13.22 26.47 26.79
N TYR A 264 11.97 26.85 27.05
CA TYR A 264 10.95 27.27 26.10
C TYR A 264 10.03 28.31 26.75
N ASP A 265 9.38 29.12 25.92
CA ASP A 265 8.56 30.26 26.35
C ASP A 265 7.05 29.91 26.34
N TYR A 266 6.66 28.93 25.52
CA TYR A 266 5.29 28.41 25.45
C TYR A 266 5.23 26.88 25.38
N ILE A 267 4.13 26.32 25.88
CA ILE A 267 3.71 24.94 25.59
C ILE A 267 2.56 24.98 24.60
N LEU A 268 2.70 24.27 23.48
CA LEU A 268 1.60 23.98 22.57
C LEU A 268 1.04 22.59 22.88
N LEU A 269 -0.14 22.56 23.50
CA LEU A 269 -0.86 21.33 23.77
C LEU A 269 -1.57 20.83 22.50
N LEU A 270 -1.38 19.56 22.17
CA LEU A 270 -2.14 18.84 21.15
C LEU A 270 -3.09 17.85 21.83
N ASP A 271 -4.37 18.20 21.94
CA ASP A 271 -5.42 17.30 22.43
C ASP A 271 -6.09 16.59 21.25
N THR A 272 -6.04 15.27 21.23
CA THR A 272 -6.58 14.49 20.11
C THR A 272 -7.95 13.91 20.44
N GLU A 273 -8.74 13.75 19.39
CA GLU A 273 -9.86 12.81 19.38
C GLU A 273 -9.40 11.41 19.82
N GLY A 274 -10.30 10.67 20.46
CA GLY A 274 -10.02 9.29 20.80
C GLY A 274 -10.04 8.40 19.58
N ILE A 275 -8.99 7.59 19.42
CA ILE A 275 -8.92 6.56 18.38
C ILE A 275 -9.75 5.32 18.79
N GLN A 276 -10.06 4.46 17.82
CA GLN A 276 -10.79 3.20 17.99
C GLN A 276 -12.14 3.39 18.69
N SER A 277 -12.83 4.48 18.37
CA SER A 277 -14.20 4.76 18.80
C SER A 277 -15.11 3.57 18.52
N PRO A 278 -15.84 3.02 19.52
CA PRO A 278 -16.76 1.90 19.33
C PRO A 278 -17.76 2.14 18.20
N GLU A 279 -18.14 3.40 17.99
CA GLU A 279 -19.11 3.83 16.97
C GLU A 279 -18.58 3.73 15.53
N PHE A 280 -17.27 3.55 15.35
CA PHE A 280 -16.63 3.47 14.04
C PHE A 280 -15.90 2.13 13.82
N VAL A 281 -16.02 1.18 14.75
CA VAL A 281 -15.50 -0.18 14.57
C VAL A 281 -16.27 -0.84 13.41
N GLY A 282 -15.53 -1.37 12.42
CA GLY A 282 -16.12 -1.97 11.22
C GLY A 282 -16.58 -0.98 10.15
N VAL A 283 -16.54 0.33 10.42
CA VAL A 283 -16.84 1.36 9.41
C VAL A 283 -15.65 1.52 8.45
N LYS A 284 -15.93 1.44 7.15
CA LYS A 284 -14.91 1.57 6.09
C LYS A 284 -14.16 2.90 6.22
N GLY A 285 -12.83 2.84 6.27
CA GLY A 285 -11.96 4.03 6.34
C GLY A 285 -11.62 4.53 7.75
N ASN A 286 -12.18 3.94 8.81
CA ASN A 286 -11.88 4.37 10.19
C ASN A 286 -10.40 4.12 10.59
N VAL A 287 -9.86 2.95 10.26
CA VAL A 287 -8.45 2.61 10.55
C VAL A 287 -7.50 3.65 9.93
N TRP A 288 -7.77 4.05 8.68
CA TRP A 288 -7.01 5.08 7.99
C TRP A 288 -7.03 6.42 8.73
N ARG A 289 -8.22 6.82 9.19
CA ARG A 289 -8.43 8.07 9.92
C ARG A 289 -7.71 8.05 11.27
N ASP A 290 -7.86 6.98 12.05
CA ASP A 290 -7.22 6.82 13.36
C ASP A 290 -5.70 6.86 13.25
N ASN A 291 -5.13 6.13 12.28
CA ASN A 291 -3.69 6.11 12.04
C ASN A 291 -3.16 7.48 11.62
N ARG A 292 -3.92 8.20 10.79
CA ARG A 292 -3.56 9.56 10.37
C ARG A 292 -3.61 10.53 11.55
N MET A 293 -4.66 10.52 12.36
CA MET A 293 -4.77 11.36 13.57
C MET A 293 -3.63 11.06 14.55
N ALA A 294 -3.33 9.78 14.80
CA ALA A 294 -2.20 9.39 15.65
C ALA A 294 -0.86 9.87 15.10
N SER A 295 -0.68 9.84 13.79
CA SER A 295 0.53 10.38 13.14
C SER A 295 0.64 11.90 13.31
N VAL A 296 -0.48 12.64 13.18
CA VAL A 296 -0.53 14.10 13.44
C VAL A 296 -0.23 14.42 14.91
N ALA A 297 -0.61 13.54 15.83
CA ALA A 297 -0.37 13.70 17.25
C ALA A 297 1.11 13.46 17.61
N ILE A 298 1.67 12.35 17.13
CA ILE A 298 3.01 11.86 17.52
C ILE A 298 4.13 12.63 16.80
N LEU A 299 4.08 12.72 15.48
CA LEU A 299 5.24 13.12 14.67
C LEU A 299 5.70 14.57 14.87
N PRO A 300 4.82 15.58 15.03
CA PRO A 300 5.26 16.95 15.29
C PRO A 300 5.60 17.21 16.76
N ALA A 301 5.32 16.30 17.69
CA ALA A 301 5.46 16.55 19.12
C ALA A 301 6.91 16.43 19.64
N ASP A 302 7.20 17.13 20.73
CA ASP A 302 8.42 16.94 21.53
C ASP A 302 8.22 15.84 22.57
N ALA A 303 7.00 15.73 23.11
CA ALA A 303 6.56 14.66 24.00
C ALA A 303 5.14 14.23 23.65
N THR A 304 4.88 12.92 23.69
CA THR A 304 3.53 12.35 23.48
C THR A 304 3.15 11.45 24.64
N ILE A 305 2.02 11.74 25.27
CA ILE A 305 1.38 10.91 26.29
C ILE A 305 0.40 9.95 25.60
N ILE A 306 0.67 8.65 25.70
CA ILE A 306 -0.24 7.59 25.26
C ILE A 306 -1.04 7.14 26.48
N LEU A 307 -2.29 7.61 26.56
CA LEU A 307 -3.21 7.33 27.64
C LEU A 307 -4.02 6.06 27.38
N THR A 308 -3.82 5.08 28.25
CA THR A 308 -4.49 3.79 28.23
C THR A 308 -5.45 3.67 29.41
N GLN A 309 -6.70 3.30 29.13
CA GLN A 309 -7.68 2.99 30.16
C GLN A 309 -7.60 1.50 30.52
N GLY A 310 -7.41 1.20 31.80
CA GLY A 310 -7.28 -0.18 32.27
C GLY A 310 -6.07 -0.90 31.65
N GLU A 311 -6.27 -2.14 31.19
CA GLU A 311 -5.18 -3.02 30.70
C GLU A 311 -5.12 -3.16 29.16
N SER A 312 -5.87 -2.34 28.42
CA SER A 312 -5.93 -2.44 26.95
C SER A 312 -4.58 -2.10 26.31
N THR A 313 -4.19 -2.83 25.25
CA THR A 313 -2.96 -2.53 24.49
C THR A 313 -3.22 -2.27 23.02
N ASN A 314 -4.48 -2.10 22.62
CA ASN A 314 -4.88 -2.02 21.21
C ASN A 314 -4.21 -0.85 20.48
N THR A 315 -4.23 0.36 21.05
CA THR A 315 -3.50 1.53 20.52
C THR A 315 -2.03 1.24 20.20
N ILE A 316 -1.38 0.47 21.07
CA ILE A 316 0.06 0.21 21.02
C ILE A 316 0.37 -0.88 19.98
N ASN A 317 -0.53 -1.86 19.83
CA ASN A 317 -0.36 -2.96 18.89
C ASN A 317 -0.76 -2.59 17.46
N ASP A 318 -1.78 -1.74 17.31
CA ASP A 318 -2.41 -1.51 16.02
C ASP A 318 -2.01 -0.19 15.38
N VAL A 319 -1.95 0.89 16.17
CA VAL A 319 -1.81 2.25 15.64
C VAL A 319 -0.36 2.74 15.67
N LEU A 320 0.29 2.66 16.84
CA LEU A 320 1.66 3.13 17.01
C LEU A 320 2.64 2.54 15.97
N PRO A 321 2.61 1.23 15.66
CA PRO A 321 3.58 0.66 14.73
C PRO A 321 3.37 1.14 13.28
N ILE A 322 2.13 1.49 12.90
CA ILE A 322 1.83 2.09 11.60
C ILE A 322 2.42 3.49 11.53
N VAL A 323 2.23 4.31 12.58
CA VAL A 323 2.81 5.65 12.65
C VAL A 323 4.34 5.59 12.52
N LEU A 324 4.96 4.67 13.25
CA LEU A 324 6.42 4.48 13.22
C LEU A 324 6.91 3.95 11.87
N SER A 325 6.17 3.02 11.24
CA SER A 325 6.46 2.52 9.91
C SER A 325 6.36 3.63 8.85
N ALA A 326 5.31 4.45 8.92
CA ALA A 326 5.12 5.61 8.06
C ALA A 326 6.26 6.63 8.21
N PHE A 327 6.63 6.98 9.45
CA PHE A 327 7.76 7.84 9.74
C PHE A 327 9.06 7.30 9.15
N ALA A 328 9.35 6.02 9.35
CA ALA A 328 10.63 5.44 9.01
C ALA A 328 10.94 5.39 7.49
N ASN A 329 9.91 5.57 6.65
CA ASN A 329 10.03 5.64 5.18
C ASN A 329 9.83 7.08 4.64
N SER A 330 9.83 8.08 5.52
CA SER A 330 9.53 9.47 5.15
C SER A 330 10.78 10.36 5.12
N GLU A 331 10.67 11.48 4.41
CA GLU A 331 11.68 12.56 4.47
C GLU A 331 11.86 13.12 5.88
N LEU A 332 10.84 13.01 6.74
CA LEU A 332 10.92 13.41 8.14
C LEU A 332 11.97 12.58 8.89
N ALA A 333 12.06 11.27 8.64
CA ALA A 333 13.09 10.43 9.22
C ALA A 333 14.48 10.72 8.63
N ALA A 334 14.57 11.01 7.33
CA ALA A 334 15.84 11.40 6.72
C ALA A 334 16.38 12.71 7.34
N ALA A 335 15.49 13.69 7.54
CA ALA A 335 15.84 14.99 8.13
C ALA A 335 16.23 14.90 9.62
N SER A 336 15.70 13.91 10.36
CA SER A 336 16.01 13.69 11.77
C SER A 336 17.12 12.65 12.02
N GLY A 337 17.82 12.21 10.98
CA GLY A 337 18.86 11.19 11.09
C GLY A 337 18.33 9.83 11.59
N GLY A 338 17.06 9.52 11.29
CA GLY A 338 16.37 8.30 11.69
C GLY A 338 15.82 8.31 13.11
N HIS A 339 16.00 9.39 13.87
CA HIS A 339 15.56 9.51 15.26
C HIS A 339 14.16 10.11 15.33
N LEU A 340 13.28 9.46 16.08
CA LEU A 340 11.96 10.01 16.36
C LEU A 340 12.12 11.13 17.40
N ARG A 341 11.69 12.34 17.04
CA ARG A 341 11.81 13.51 17.92
C ARG A 341 10.97 13.38 19.19
N THR A 342 9.75 12.87 19.06
CA THR A 342 8.84 12.77 20.21
C THR A 342 9.32 11.70 21.19
N LYS A 343 9.37 12.05 22.47
CA LYS A 343 9.48 11.07 23.55
C LYS A 343 8.11 10.49 23.88
N LEU A 344 8.02 9.16 23.96
CA LEU A 344 6.76 8.47 24.23
C LEU A 344 6.64 8.15 25.72
N TYR A 345 5.54 8.59 26.33
CA TYR A 345 5.21 8.31 27.72
C TYR A 345 3.90 7.54 27.80
N PHE A 346 3.85 6.46 28.59
CA PHE A 346 2.65 5.65 28.72
C PHE A 346 1.97 5.95 30.05
N ALA A 347 0.77 6.49 29.98
CA ALA A 347 -0.05 6.80 31.13
C ALA A 347 -1.18 5.79 31.22
N PHE A 348 -1.39 5.22 32.40
CA PHE A 348 -2.51 4.32 32.64
C PHE A 348 -3.49 4.91 33.66
N SER A 349 -4.76 4.98 33.29
CA SER A 349 -5.87 5.42 34.13
C SER A 349 -6.77 4.26 34.54
N GLN A 350 -7.50 4.42 35.64
CA GLN A 350 -8.44 3.43 36.17
C GLN A 350 -7.79 2.10 36.54
N ILE A 351 -6.62 2.16 37.18
CA ILE A 351 -5.88 0.99 37.66
C ILE A 351 -5.77 1.03 39.17
N ASP A 352 -5.98 -0.11 39.81
CA ASP A 352 -5.70 -0.27 41.23
C ASP A 352 -4.18 -0.27 41.49
N VAL A 353 -3.66 0.88 41.91
CA VAL A 353 -2.23 1.10 42.20
C VAL A 353 -1.71 0.31 43.40
N THR A 354 -2.60 -0.31 44.20
CA THR A 354 -2.18 -1.21 45.27
C THR A 354 -1.68 -2.56 44.73
N GLN A 355 -2.11 -2.96 43.53
CA GLN A 355 -1.81 -4.26 42.93
C GLN A 355 -0.49 -4.28 42.15
N LYS A 356 0.64 -4.18 42.84
CA LYS A 356 1.99 -4.12 42.23
C LYS A 356 2.27 -5.22 41.20
N ASN A 357 1.87 -6.47 41.49
CA ASN A 357 2.07 -7.61 40.58
C ASN A 357 1.34 -7.44 39.25
N ARG A 358 0.14 -6.84 39.29
CA ARG A 358 -0.68 -6.58 38.10
C ARG A 358 -0.04 -5.50 37.23
N MET A 359 0.39 -4.41 37.84
CA MET A 359 1.11 -3.34 37.13
C MET A 359 2.43 -3.85 36.52
N ALA A 360 3.17 -4.71 37.23
CA ALA A 360 4.38 -5.34 36.70
C ALA A 360 4.10 -6.30 35.52
N LYS A 361 2.94 -6.95 35.51
CA LYS A 361 2.47 -7.72 34.34
C LYS A 361 2.16 -6.80 33.17
N MET A 362 1.42 -5.70 33.38
CA MET A 362 1.09 -4.73 32.34
C MET A 362 2.34 -4.12 31.71
N LEU A 363 3.32 -3.72 32.54
CA LEU A 363 4.60 -3.20 32.05
C LEU A 363 5.34 -4.21 31.17
N ARG A 364 5.40 -5.48 31.60
CA ARG A 364 6.01 -6.55 30.79
C ARG A 364 5.28 -6.76 29.46
N VAL A 365 3.95 -6.73 29.47
CA VAL A 365 3.15 -6.83 28.24
C VAL A 365 3.44 -5.66 27.32
N LEU A 366 3.39 -4.42 27.82
CA LEU A 366 3.70 -3.20 27.07
C LEU A 366 5.09 -3.27 26.41
N VAL A 367 6.13 -3.57 27.19
CA VAL A 367 7.51 -3.64 26.68
C VAL A 367 7.64 -4.73 25.61
N ASN A 368 7.01 -5.89 25.81
CA ASN A 368 7.01 -6.95 24.81
C ASN A 368 6.26 -6.55 23.54
N CYS A 369 5.14 -5.83 23.64
CA CYS A 369 4.41 -5.29 22.50
C CYS A 369 5.29 -4.32 21.71
N LEU A 370 5.92 -3.35 22.38
CA LEU A 370 6.81 -2.37 21.74
C LEU A 370 8.00 -3.03 21.03
N ARG A 371 8.63 -4.04 21.65
CA ARG A 371 9.72 -4.81 21.02
C ARG A 371 9.25 -5.57 19.78
N ARG A 372 8.12 -6.27 19.86
CA ARG A 372 7.54 -6.97 18.70
C ARG A 372 7.21 -6.01 17.57
N SER A 373 6.64 -4.85 17.87
CA SER A 373 6.38 -3.81 16.88
C SER A 373 7.67 -3.31 16.23
N ALA A 374 8.75 -3.13 17.01
CA ALA A 374 10.06 -2.74 16.48
C ALA A 374 10.64 -3.80 15.53
N GLU A 375 10.57 -5.08 15.92
CA GLU A 375 10.99 -6.21 15.08
C GLU A 375 10.19 -6.26 13.78
N GLN A 376 8.86 -6.16 13.85
CA GLN A 376 7.97 -6.16 12.69
C GLN A 376 8.25 -5.00 11.73
N ILE A 377 8.49 -3.79 12.25
CA ILE A 377 8.87 -2.62 11.44
C ILE A 377 10.23 -2.86 10.77
N ALA A 378 11.22 -3.37 11.49
CA ALA A 378 12.53 -3.69 10.94
C ALA A 378 12.42 -4.71 9.80
N THR A 379 11.60 -5.75 10.01
CA THR A 379 11.28 -6.75 9.01
C THR A 379 10.68 -6.10 7.78
N VAL A 380 9.60 -5.30 7.90
CA VAL A 380 8.98 -4.60 6.76
C VAL A 380 10.00 -3.78 5.96
N ARG A 381 11.01 -3.20 6.63
CA ARG A 381 11.98 -2.28 6.03
C ARG A 381 13.23 -2.90 5.41
N GLN A 382 13.55 -4.18 5.68
CA GLN A 382 14.86 -4.76 5.31
C GLN A 382 16.06 -3.92 5.84
N ALA A 383 15.88 -3.23 6.97
CA ALA A 383 16.87 -2.33 7.55
C ALA A 383 17.16 -2.72 9.02
N THR A 384 18.30 -2.28 9.55
CA THR A 384 18.61 -2.39 10.98
C THR A 384 17.52 -1.68 11.78
N ALA A 385 17.03 -2.33 12.84
CA ALA A 385 15.92 -1.84 13.65
C ALA A 385 16.14 -0.37 14.02
N THR A 386 15.21 0.49 13.61
CA THR A 386 15.21 1.90 14.02
C THR A 386 15.18 1.96 15.54
N THR A 387 16.12 2.73 16.11
CA THR A 387 16.27 3.01 17.53
C THR A 387 15.18 3.95 18.06
N PHE A 388 13.91 3.78 17.64
CA PHE A 388 12.81 4.64 18.09
C PHE A 388 12.46 4.45 19.58
N LEU A 389 12.99 3.39 20.23
CA LEU A 389 12.88 3.14 21.67
C LEU A 389 14.20 3.30 22.42
N HIS A 390 15.26 3.83 21.79
CA HIS A 390 16.59 3.87 22.42
C HIS A 390 16.59 4.58 23.77
N ASP A 391 15.77 5.63 23.92
CA ASP A 391 15.68 6.41 25.16
C ASP A 391 14.50 6.03 26.06
N PHE A 392 13.78 4.96 25.69
CA PHE A 392 12.62 4.48 26.45
C PHE A 392 13.06 3.66 27.67
N SER A 393 12.83 4.21 28.86
CA SER A 393 13.05 3.53 30.14
C SER A 393 11.72 3.09 30.75
N ALA A 394 11.64 1.84 31.18
CA ALA A 394 10.45 1.27 31.83
C ALA A 394 10.87 0.49 33.07
N ASP A 395 10.75 1.12 34.23
CA ASP A 395 10.91 0.48 35.54
C ASP A 395 9.69 0.78 36.41
N ILE A 396 9.19 -0.22 37.14
CA ILE A 396 8.09 -0.05 38.09
C ILE A 396 8.56 0.22 39.51
N SER A 397 9.81 -0.14 39.79
CA SER A 397 10.45 0.03 41.09
C SER A 397 11.00 1.44 41.27
N ASP A 398 11.29 2.13 40.16
CA ASP A 398 11.74 3.50 40.13
C ASP A 398 10.85 4.35 39.21
N GLU A 399 9.78 4.93 39.79
CA GLU A 399 8.88 5.86 39.09
C GLU A 399 9.63 7.11 38.59
N ALA A 400 10.74 7.50 39.23
CA ALA A 400 11.46 8.72 38.90
C ALA A 400 12.21 8.62 37.57
N THR A 401 12.62 7.42 37.14
CA THR A 401 13.34 7.19 35.88
C THR A 401 12.48 6.55 34.79
N SER A 402 11.30 6.07 35.14
CA SER A 402 10.38 5.38 34.23
C SER A 402 9.58 6.33 33.35
N ALA A 403 9.35 5.98 32.08
CA ALA A 403 8.45 6.69 31.18
C ALA A 403 6.97 6.27 31.34
N ILE A 404 6.67 5.42 32.33
CA ILE A 404 5.35 4.86 32.57
C ILE A 404 4.75 5.47 33.85
N ARG A 405 3.47 5.85 33.82
CA ARG A 405 2.74 6.36 34.99
C ARG A 405 1.42 5.63 35.20
N PHE A 406 1.08 5.43 36.48
CA PHE A 406 -0.20 4.86 36.91
C PHE A 406 -0.93 5.90 37.77
N PHE A 407 -2.13 6.31 37.34
CA PHE A 407 -2.88 7.39 37.98
C PHE A 407 -3.96 6.94 38.96
N GLY A 408 -4.19 5.62 39.11
CA GLY A 408 -5.15 5.11 40.10
C GLY A 408 -6.58 4.98 39.60
N LEU A 409 -7.44 4.45 40.48
CA LEU A 409 -8.90 4.46 40.37
C LEU A 409 -9.46 5.71 41.06
N SER A 410 -10.59 6.23 40.57
CA SER A 410 -11.37 7.22 41.31
C SER A 410 -11.95 6.60 42.60
N GLN A 411 -11.96 7.36 43.69
CA GLN A 411 -12.62 7.03 44.96
C GLN A 411 -14.08 7.52 44.95
N GLY A 412 -14.99 6.81 45.64
CA GLY A 412 -16.39 7.23 45.81
C GLY A 412 -17.39 6.37 45.04
N GLN A 413 -18.63 6.86 44.88
CA GLN A 413 -19.64 6.18 44.05
C GLN A 413 -19.23 6.28 42.57
N THR A 414 -19.55 5.29 41.74
CA THR A 414 -19.18 5.21 40.32
C THR A 414 -19.86 6.26 39.42
N THR A 415 -20.46 7.31 39.99
CA THR A 415 -21.21 8.34 39.27
C THR A 415 -20.82 9.76 39.71
N PRO A 416 -20.47 10.65 38.76
CA PRO A 416 -20.23 12.07 39.05
C PRO A 416 -21.44 12.77 39.68
N PRO A 417 -21.23 13.71 40.63
CA PRO A 417 -19.96 14.30 41.07
C PRO A 417 -19.34 13.60 42.30
N HIS A 418 -19.82 12.42 42.67
CA HIS A 418 -19.40 11.71 43.88
C HIS A 418 -18.21 10.76 43.65
N ASP A 419 -17.66 10.75 42.44
CA ASP A 419 -16.37 10.19 42.10
C ASP A 419 -15.27 11.28 42.25
N GLY A 420 -14.34 11.06 43.16
CA GLY A 420 -13.17 11.91 43.36
C GLY A 420 -11.90 11.20 42.92
N PRO A 421 -10.86 11.89 42.42
CA PRO A 421 -9.56 11.27 42.23
C PRO A 421 -8.93 10.83 43.57
N LEU A 422 -7.90 9.98 43.52
CA LEU A 422 -7.09 9.68 44.71
C LEU A 422 -6.50 10.99 45.31
N PRO A 423 -6.30 11.07 46.64
CA PRO A 423 -5.74 12.26 47.29
C PRO A 423 -4.38 12.71 46.73
N ASP A 424 -3.58 11.76 46.23
CA ASP A 424 -2.24 12.00 45.68
C ASP A 424 -2.21 12.13 44.14
N PHE A 425 -3.38 12.14 43.48
CA PHE A 425 -3.49 12.24 42.02
C PHE A 425 -2.84 13.52 41.46
N GLY A 426 -3.10 14.66 42.11
CA GLY A 426 -2.51 15.94 41.71
C GLY A 426 -0.97 15.92 41.78
N ASP A 427 -0.42 15.39 42.89
CA ASP A 427 1.02 15.27 43.07
C ASP A 427 1.66 14.36 42.01
N ARG A 428 0.98 13.27 41.63
CA ARG A 428 1.43 12.37 40.55
C ARG A 428 1.46 13.09 39.19
N LEU A 429 0.46 13.93 38.89
CA LEU A 429 0.43 14.70 37.64
C LEU A 429 1.57 15.71 37.57
N VAL A 430 1.81 16.45 38.65
CA VAL A 430 2.89 17.44 38.73
C VAL A 430 4.24 16.76 38.55
N ARG A 431 4.51 15.66 39.28
CA ARG A 431 5.74 14.88 39.11
C ARG A 431 5.91 14.35 37.68
N PHE A 432 4.82 13.93 37.03
CA PHE A 432 4.89 13.45 35.66
C PHE A 432 5.20 14.58 34.67
N ARG A 433 4.56 15.74 34.82
CA ARG A 433 4.85 16.94 34.04
C ARG A 433 6.31 17.35 34.17
N ASP A 434 6.82 17.42 35.40
CA ASP A 434 8.19 17.85 35.68
C ASP A 434 9.20 16.82 35.15
N TYR A 435 8.88 15.52 35.21
CA TYR A 435 9.69 14.46 34.59
C TYR A 435 9.75 14.60 33.06
N MET A 436 8.63 14.84 32.38
CA MET A 436 8.62 15.05 30.92
C MET A 436 9.47 16.26 30.52
N HIS A 437 9.37 17.35 31.28
CA HIS A 437 10.20 18.54 31.09
C HIS A 437 11.69 18.23 31.25
N ALA A 438 12.08 17.65 32.40
CA ALA A 438 13.47 17.32 32.68
C ALA A 438 14.08 16.40 31.60
N ARG A 439 13.35 15.34 31.24
CA ARG A 439 13.80 14.37 30.23
C ARG A 439 13.97 15.00 28.86
N ALA A 440 13.18 16.01 28.51
CA ALA A 440 13.35 16.73 27.25
C ALA A 440 14.55 17.69 27.30
N VAL A 441 14.70 18.47 28.37
CA VAL A 441 15.74 19.51 28.48
C VAL A 441 17.13 18.93 28.74
N GLU A 442 17.24 17.79 29.43
CA GLU A 442 18.50 17.08 29.68
C GLU A 442 19.06 16.36 28.45
N ASP A 443 18.26 16.23 27.39
CA ASP A 443 18.67 15.60 26.14
C ASP A 443 19.44 16.59 25.27
N GLU A 444 20.74 16.36 25.10
CA GLU A 444 21.62 17.21 24.30
C GLU A 444 21.18 17.32 22.82
N ALA A 445 20.44 16.33 22.30
CA ALA A 445 19.92 16.35 20.94
C ALA A 445 18.62 17.18 20.82
N TRP A 446 17.94 17.44 21.95
CA TRP A 446 16.69 18.19 21.95
C TRP A 446 16.94 19.70 21.97
N ARG A 447 16.18 20.42 21.15
CA ARG A 447 16.07 21.88 21.21
C ARG A 447 14.63 22.31 20.98
N ALA A 448 14.20 23.32 21.71
CA ALA A 448 12.93 23.99 21.45
C ALA A 448 12.92 24.57 20.02
N ARG A 449 11.73 24.62 19.42
CA ARG A 449 11.52 25.18 18.07
C ARG A 449 10.92 26.56 18.17
N THR A 450 11.13 27.39 17.16
CA THR A 450 10.25 28.55 16.90
C THR A 450 8.96 28.11 16.20
N PHE A 451 7.95 28.98 16.10
CA PHE A 451 6.74 28.66 15.33
C PHE A 451 7.04 28.50 13.84
N GLY A 452 7.98 29.27 13.29
CA GLY A 452 8.48 29.07 11.93
C GLY A 452 9.13 27.70 11.71
N GLU A 453 9.92 27.21 12.67
CA GLU A 453 10.51 25.87 12.60
C GLU A 453 9.48 24.75 12.79
N LEU A 454 8.50 24.95 13.67
CA LEU A 454 7.37 24.04 13.83
C LEU A 454 6.55 23.92 12.54
N SER A 455 6.31 25.04 11.84
CA SER A 455 5.63 25.03 10.54
C SER A 455 6.40 24.17 9.52
N LYS A 456 7.72 24.32 9.41
CA LYS A 456 8.55 23.48 8.53
C LYS A 456 8.50 22.00 8.93
N SER A 457 8.48 21.71 10.23
CA SER A 457 8.33 20.35 10.74
C SER A 457 6.99 19.73 10.35
N LEU A 458 5.90 20.50 10.42
CA LEU A 458 4.56 20.06 10.01
C LEU A 458 4.49 19.77 8.51
N ASP A 459 5.26 20.47 7.68
CA ASP A 459 5.35 20.20 6.24
C ASP A 459 5.87 18.79 5.95
N LEU A 460 6.94 18.42 6.66
CA LEU A 460 7.51 17.08 6.57
C LEU A 460 6.54 16.02 7.12
N VAL A 461 5.77 16.34 8.15
CA VAL A 461 4.69 15.47 8.65
C VAL A 461 3.62 15.31 7.57
N TRP A 462 3.14 16.38 6.94
CA TRP A 462 2.14 16.30 5.87
C TRP A 462 2.63 15.48 4.68
N LEU A 463 3.89 15.63 4.30
CA LEU A 463 4.50 14.81 3.26
C LEU A 463 4.52 13.33 3.65
N CYS A 464 4.93 13.02 4.89
CA CYS A 464 4.89 11.67 5.45
C CYS A 464 3.48 11.06 5.39
N LEU A 465 2.43 11.84 5.69
CA LEU A 465 1.05 11.34 5.64
C LEU A 465 0.50 11.18 4.22
N GLN A 466 1.09 11.83 3.22
CA GLN A 466 0.70 11.69 1.82
C GLN A 466 1.33 10.44 1.20
N SER A 467 2.52 10.06 1.65
CA SER A 467 3.24 8.86 1.19
C SER A 467 2.87 7.58 1.93
N ALA A 468 2.22 7.68 3.10
CA ALA A 468 1.92 6.54 3.95
C ALA A 468 0.66 5.77 3.52
N ASP A 469 0.75 4.44 3.53
CA ASP A 469 -0.41 3.55 3.39
C ASP A 469 -1.01 3.26 4.78
N PHE A 470 -2.17 3.86 5.05
CA PHE A 470 -2.92 3.66 6.29
C PHE A 470 -4.16 2.75 6.11
N GLU A 471 -4.29 2.03 4.99
CA GLU A 471 -5.50 1.23 4.70
C GLU A 471 -5.71 0.05 5.65
N LEU A 472 -4.60 -0.56 6.11
CA LEU A 472 -4.62 -1.77 6.91
C LEU A 472 -4.16 -1.49 8.34
N GLY A 473 -4.69 -2.27 9.29
CA GLY A 473 -4.08 -2.40 10.61
C GLY A 473 -2.67 -2.99 10.49
N PHE A 474 -1.81 -2.74 11.48
CA PHE A 474 -0.39 -3.08 11.35
C PHE A 474 -0.15 -4.56 11.14
N ALA A 475 -0.89 -5.41 11.87
CA ALA A 475 -0.80 -6.86 11.74
C ALA A 475 -1.09 -7.30 10.30
N SER A 476 -2.14 -6.75 9.67
CA SER A 476 -2.50 -7.07 8.29
C SER A 476 -1.49 -6.53 7.27
N ALA A 477 -0.94 -5.33 7.51
CA ALA A 477 0.12 -4.77 6.67
C ALA A 477 1.41 -5.60 6.73
N HIS A 478 1.83 -5.98 7.94
CA HIS A 478 2.97 -6.87 8.16
C HIS A 478 2.74 -8.25 7.51
N GLU A 479 1.58 -8.87 7.72
CA GLU A 479 1.23 -10.15 7.10
C GLU A 479 1.31 -10.09 5.56
N ARG A 480 0.83 -9.01 4.94
CA ARG A 480 0.92 -8.83 3.49
C ARG A 480 2.37 -8.80 3.01
N VAL A 481 3.24 -8.04 3.67
CA VAL A 481 4.65 -7.94 3.31
C VAL A 481 5.36 -9.29 3.46
N MET A 482 5.05 -10.05 4.53
CA MET A 482 5.61 -11.39 4.73
C MET A 482 5.13 -12.37 3.66
N TYR A 483 3.86 -12.32 3.30
CA TYR A 483 3.31 -13.13 2.22
C TYR A 483 3.96 -12.80 0.87
N ASP A 484 4.11 -11.52 0.53
CA ASP A 484 4.73 -11.09 -0.73
C ASP A 484 6.19 -11.57 -0.83
N ARG A 485 6.96 -11.51 0.27
CA ARG A 485 8.31 -12.07 0.34
C ARG A 485 8.34 -13.57 0.16
N LEU A 486 7.43 -14.28 0.81
CA LEU A 486 7.31 -15.73 0.68
C LEU A 486 7.01 -16.09 -0.78
N VAL A 487 6.08 -15.40 -1.43
CA VAL A 487 5.75 -15.60 -2.85
C VAL A 487 6.97 -15.35 -3.75
N GLN A 488 7.73 -14.28 -3.51
CA GLN A 488 8.98 -13.99 -4.25
C GLN A 488 10.03 -15.09 -4.05
N ALA A 489 10.25 -15.55 -2.82
CA ALA A 489 11.17 -16.65 -2.52
C ALA A 489 10.74 -17.95 -3.22
N MET A 490 9.45 -18.29 -3.15
CA MET A 490 8.88 -19.47 -3.83
C MET A 490 9.00 -19.39 -5.35
N ALA A 491 8.91 -18.20 -5.94
CA ALA A 491 9.18 -17.99 -7.36
C ALA A 491 10.66 -18.26 -7.70
N GLY A 492 11.59 -17.75 -6.87
CA GLY A 492 13.02 -18.03 -7.00
C GLY A 492 13.37 -19.52 -6.93
N TYR A 493 12.78 -20.26 -5.99
CA TYR A 493 12.96 -21.72 -5.91
C TYR A 493 12.40 -22.45 -7.14
N THR A 494 11.27 -21.97 -7.68
CA THR A 494 10.70 -22.54 -8.92
C THR A 494 11.65 -22.35 -10.11
N GLN A 495 12.32 -21.19 -10.19
CA GLN A 495 13.31 -20.92 -11.23
C GLN A 495 14.58 -21.79 -11.06
N ALA A 496 15.06 -21.96 -9.82
CA ALA A 496 16.19 -22.84 -9.53
C ALA A 496 15.89 -24.30 -9.93
N LEU A 497 14.67 -24.78 -9.62
CA LEU A 497 14.20 -26.10 -10.04
C LEU A 497 14.23 -26.27 -11.55
N ALA A 498 13.70 -25.30 -12.32
CA ALA A 498 13.71 -25.36 -13.78
C ALA A 498 15.15 -25.39 -14.35
N THR A 499 16.08 -24.69 -13.68
CA THR A 499 17.50 -24.67 -14.06
C THR A 499 18.15 -26.04 -13.85
N ILE A 500 17.94 -26.67 -12.69
CA ILE A 500 18.44 -28.02 -12.38
C ILE A 500 17.99 -29.03 -13.45
N TYR A 501 16.70 -29.00 -13.81
CA TYR A 501 16.16 -29.91 -14.83
C TYR A 501 16.72 -29.62 -16.23
N SER A 502 16.96 -28.34 -16.57
CA SER A 502 17.53 -27.96 -17.87
C SER A 502 18.98 -28.45 -18.01
N GLU A 503 19.81 -28.23 -16.99
CA GLU A 503 21.21 -28.70 -16.97
C GLU A 503 21.31 -30.22 -17.01
N ALA A 504 20.45 -30.91 -16.24
CA ALA A 504 20.38 -32.37 -16.26
C ALA A 504 19.93 -32.90 -17.62
N PHE A 505 18.98 -32.24 -18.27
CA PHE A 505 18.55 -32.58 -19.61
C PHE A 505 19.68 -32.40 -20.64
N ASP A 506 20.46 -31.32 -20.56
CA ASP A 506 21.61 -31.10 -21.44
C ASP A 506 22.69 -32.19 -21.25
N ALA A 507 22.97 -32.62 -20.01
CA ALA A 507 23.88 -33.73 -19.74
C ALA A 507 23.37 -35.07 -20.34
N VAL A 508 22.06 -35.31 -20.23
CA VAL A 508 21.40 -36.48 -20.84
C VAL A 508 21.47 -36.39 -22.37
N LEU A 509 21.28 -35.22 -22.98
CA LEU A 509 21.42 -35.01 -24.42
C LEU A 509 22.84 -35.32 -24.93
N GLN A 510 23.88 -34.92 -24.19
CA GLN A 510 25.26 -35.25 -24.53
C GLN A 510 25.50 -36.76 -24.50
N THR A 511 24.95 -37.43 -23.48
CA THR A 511 25.04 -38.89 -23.35
C THR A 511 24.30 -39.62 -24.48
N MET A 512 23.10 -39.18 -24.83
CA MET A 512 22.34 -39.70 -25.98
C MET A 512 23.13 -39.57 -27.29
N SER A 513 23.81 -38.44 -27.48
CA SER A 513 24.60 -38.16 -28.68
C SER A 513 25.84 -39.05 -28.77
N ALA A 514 26.53 -39.27 -27.64
CA ALA A 514 27.67 -40.19 -27.56
C ALA A 514 27.25 -41.66 -27.77
N ASP A 515 26.14 -42.10 -27.17
CA ASP A 515 25.60 -43.46 -27.35
C ASP A 515 25.23 -43.75 -28.81
N ARG A 516 24.72 -42.73 -29.52
CA ARG A 516 24.46 -42.82 -30.97
C ARG A 516 25.76 -43.02 -31.77
N ALA A 517 26.82 -42.28 -31.45
CA ALA A 517 28.11 -42.38 -32.13
C ALA A 517 28.82 -43.73 -31.91
N ALA A 518 28.49 -44.46 -30.84
CA ALA A 518 29.14 -45.71 -30.45
C ALA A 518 28.56 -46.99 -31.10
N SER A 519 27.57 -46.90 -31.99
CA SER A 519 26.95 -48.02 -32.75
C SER A 519 26.74 -49.33 -31.96
N LYS A 520 26.10 -49.27 -30.78
CA LYS A 520 25.62 -50.48 -30.08
C LYS A 520 24.17 -50.80 -30.46
N ALA A 521 23.88 -52.09 -30.64
CA ALA A 521 22.61 -52.66 -31.11
C ALA A 521 21.37 -52.15 -30.33
N PRO A 522 20.14 -52.25 -30.90
CA PRO A 522 18.94 -51.73 -30.27
C PRO A 522 18.53 -52.57 -29.06
N ASP A 523 18.70 -52.00 -27.87
CA ASP A 523 18.16 -52.57 -26.63
C ASP A 523 16.69 -52.13 -26.45
N GLY A 524 15.85 -53.07 -26.01
CA GLY A 524 14.41 -52.89 -25.90
C GLY A 524 14.04 -51.99 -24.73
N ASN A 525 14.01 -50.67 -25.00
CA ASN A 525 13.38 -49.56 -24.25
C ASN A 525 14.35 -48.41 -23.90
N ARG A 526 14.88 -47.76 -24.95
CA ARG A 526 15.86 -46.66 -24.85
C ARG A 526 15.33 -45.44 -24.08
N SER A 527 14.04 -45.11 -24.16
CA SER A 527 13.45 -43.97 -23.45
C SER A 527 13.58 -44.12 -21.94
N HIS A 528 13.29 -45.32 -21.44
CA HIS A 528 13.37 -45.62 -20.01
C HIS A 528 14.80 -45.48 -19.45
N LYS A 529 15.82 -45.86 -20.23
CA LYS A 529 17.24 -45.69 -19.85
C LYS A 529 17.58 -44.22 -19.57
N TYR A 530 17.16 -43.31 -20.45
CA TYR A 530 17.49 -41.89 -20.32
C TYR A 530 16.58 -41.15 -19.34
N GLU A 531 15.35 -41.60 -19.15
CA GLU A 531 14.47 -41.14 -18.06
C GLU A 531 15.11 -41.45 -16.69
N LEU A 532 15.63 -42.67 -16.49
CA LEU A 532 16.39 -43.06 -15.29
C LEU A 532 17.67 -42.23 -15.11
N LEU A 533 18.36 -41.92 -16.21
CA LEU A 533 19.57 -41.09 -16.17
C LEU A 533 19.24 -39.65 -15.76
N LEU A 534 18.16 -39.07 -16.32
CA LEU A 534 17.66 -37.75 -15.93
C LEU A 534 17.29 -37.72 -14.45
N ALA A 535 16.51 -38.70 -13.98
CA ALA A 535 16.11 -38.82 -12.59
C ALA A 535 17.33 -38.84 -11.64
N ARG A 536 18.37 -39.60 -12.00
CA ARG A 536 19.62 -39.67 -11.23
C ARG A 536 20.40 -38.36 -11.21
N HIS A 537 20.42 -37.62 -12.32
CA HIS A 537 21.12 -36.32 -12.38
C HIS A 537 20.43 -35.25 -11.53
N VAL A 538 19.10 -35.28 -11.43
CA VAL A 538 18.35 -34.27 -10.66
C VAL A 538 18.19 -34.62 -9.19
N GLU A 539 18.22 -35.90 -8.80
CA GLU A 539 17.91 -36.39 -7.46
C GLU A 539 18.63 -35.62 -6.33
N SER A 540 19.96 -35.50 -6.41
CA SER A 540 20.74 -34.83 -5.37
C SER A 540 20.48 -33.31 -5.31
N ALA A 541 20.36 -32.66 -6.47
CA ALA A 541 20.18 -31.21 -6.55
C ALA A 541 18.76 -30.79 -6.15
N VAL A 542 17.74 -31.56 -6.55
CA VAL A 542 16.35 -31.36 -6.13
C VAL A 542 16.19 -31.63 -4.63
N GLY A 543 16.85 -32.68 -4.10
CA GLY A 543 16.85 -32.95 -2.65
C GLY A 543 17.49 -31.83 -1.83
N ALA A 544 18.58 -31.23 -2.32
CA ALA A 544 19.18 -30.07 -1.68
C ALA A 544 18.26 -28.84 -1.71
N LEU A 545 17.61 -28.58 -2.86
CA LEU A 545 16.64 -27.49 -2.99
C LEU A 545 15.42 -27.70 -2.09
N ASP A 546 14.94 -28.94 -1.95
CA ASP A 546 13.84 -29.29 -1.04
C ASP A 546 14.20 -29.00 0.42
N ALA A 547 15.42 -29.28 0.85
CA ALA A 547 15.88 -28.94 2.20
C ALA A 547 15.91 -27.43 2.43
N VAL A 548 16.30 -26.64 1.42
CA VAL A 548 16.27 -25.17 1.49
C VAL A 548 14.84 -24.66 1.60
N VAL A 549 13.92 -25.16 0.78
CA VAL A 549 12.50 -24.79 0.83
C VAL A 549 11.88 -25.17 2.18
N ALA A 550 12.13 -26.37 2.69
CA ALA A 550 11.64 -26.81 3.99
C ALA A 550 12.17 -25.94 5.14
N THR A 551 13.44 -25.55 5.08
CA THR A 551 14.04 -24.65 6.08
C THR A 551 13.39 -23.26 6.02
N ALA A 552 13.13 -22.74 4.82
CA ALA A 552 12.44 -21.46 4.64
C ALA A 552 11.00 -21.53 5.18
N LEU A 553 10.22 -22.54 4.78
CA LEU A 553 8.82 -22.70 5.21
C LEU A 553 8.67 -23.06 6.70
N GLY A 554 9.71 -23.65 7.31
CA GLY A 554 9.76 -23.95 8.74
C GLY A 554 10.00 -22.72 9.64
N GLN A 555 10.26 -21.55 9.07
CA GLN A 555 10.35 -20.32 9.85
C GLN A 555 8.97 -19.94 10.41
N ASN A 556 8.94 -19.57 11.69
CA ASN A 556 7.69 -19.29 12.41
C ASN A 556 6.85 -18.18 11.75
N GLU A 557 7.50 -17.26 11.04
CA GLU A 557 6.85 -16.17 10.31
C GLU A 557 6.02 -16.61 9.09
N PHE A 558 6.25 -17.80 8.54
CA PHE A 558 5.51 -18.34 7.40
C PHE A 558 4.53 -19.46 7.77
N ALA A 559 4.43 -19.81 9.06
CA ALA A 559 3.61 -20.93 9.54
C ALA A 559 2.16 -20.91 9.02
N LYS A 560 1.58 -19.71 8.87
CA LYS A 560 0.22 -19.50 8.33
C LYS A 560 0.04 -20.00 6.90
N TRP A 561 1.07 -19.87 6.06
CA TRP A 561 1.02 -20.21 4.62
C TRP A 561 1.85 -21.44 4.25
N ALA A 562 2.65 -21.98 5.17
CA ALA A 562 3.59 -23.07 4.94
C ALA A 562 2.93 -24.28 4.27
N ILE A 563 1.83 -24.79 4.84
CA ILE A 563 1.12 -25.97 4.31
C ILE A 563 0.65 -25.75 2.86
N ALA A 564 0.06 -24.59 2.57
CA ALA A 564 -0.42 -24.27 1.23
C ALA A 564 0.74 -24.14 0.22
N MET A 565 1.86 -23.56 0.64
CA MET A 565 3.07 -23.41 -0.18
C MET A 565 3.78 -24.75 -0.42
N GLU A 566 3.81 -25.65 0.57
CA GLU A 566 4.33 -27.02 0.42
C GLU A 566 3.53 -27.82 -0.61
N ILE A 567 2.20 -27.75 -0.55
CA ILE A 567 1.33 -28.42 -1.54
C ILE A 567 1.61 -27.88 -2.94
N THR A 568 1.68 -26.56 -3.08
CA THR A 568 1.96 -25.90 -4.36
C THR A 568 3.36 -26.26 -4.89
N TRP A 569 4.35 -26.35 -4.00
CA TRP A 569 5.71 -26.75 -4.34
C TRP A 569 5.79 -28.20 -4.83
N ALA A 570 5.12 -29.12 -4.14
CA ALA A 570 5.06 -30.52 -4.55
C ALA A 570 4.45 -30.68 -5.95
N ASP A 571 3.38 -29.93 -6.25
CA ASP A 571 2.76 -29.99 -7.58
C ASP A 571 3.65 -29.40 -8.69
N LYS A 572 4.35 -28.29 -8.41
CA LYS A 572 5.34 -27.72 -9.34
C LYS A 572 6.48 -28.69 -9.66
N LYS A 573 7.03 -29.37 -8.65
CA LYS A 573 8.04 -30.43 -8.86
C LYS A 573 7.54 -31.55 -9.75
N ARG A 574 6.33 -32.06 -9.47
CA ARG A 574 5.72 -33.11 -10.28
C ARG A 574 5.57 -32.67 -11.74
N ARG A 575 5.05 -31.46 -11.99
CA ARG A 575 4.88 -30.93 -13.35
C ARG A 575 6.21 -30.77 -14.07
N GLN A 576 7.24 -30.24 -13.40
CA GLN A 576 8.57 -30.06 -13.98
C GLN A 576 9.22 -31.41 -14.35
N ALA A 577 9.10 -32.41 -13.47
CA ALA A 577 9.57 -33.76 -13.73
C ALA A 577 8.89 -34.37 -14.97
N SER A 578 7.56 -34.40 -14.98
CA SER A 578 6.78 -34.93 -16.11
C SER A 578 6.99 -34.16 -17.42
N HIS A 579 7.26 -32.87 -17.34
CA HIS A 579 7.65 -32.08 -18.51
C HIS A 579 8.99 -32.53 -19.09
N SER A 580 9.99 -32.69 -18.23
CA SER A 580 11.35 -33.08 -18.63
C SER A 580 11.43 -34.52 -19.14
N GLU A 581 10.66 -35.44 -18.56
CA GLU A 581 10.49 -36.82 -19.07
C GLU A 581 9.92 -36.84 -20.49
N ARG A 582 8.90 -36.02 -20.77
CA ARG A 582 8.33 -35.89 -22.13
C ARG A 582 9.36 -35.36 -23.14
N LEU A 583 10.20 -34.41 -22.73
CA LEU A 583 11.29 -33.90 -23.58
C LEU A 583 12.31 -35.01 -23.91
N VAL A 584 12.71 -35.80 -22.91
CA VAL A 584 13.60 -36.96 -23.07
C VAL A 584 12.98 -37.96 -24.04
N HIS A 585 11.73 -38.35 -23.82
CA HIS A 585 11.02 -39.32 -24.66
C HIS A 585 10.95 -38.86 -26.13
N THR A 586 10.56 -37.60 -26.34
CA THR A 586 10.48 -37.00 -27.68
C THR A 586 11.85 -37.02 -28.36
N LYS A 587 12.92 -36.72 -27.63
CA LYS A 587 14.27 -36.68 -28.22
C LYS A 587 14.82 -38.07 -28.55
N VAL A 588 14.53 -39.07 -27.73
CA VAL A 588 14.92 -40.46 -28.01
C VAL A 588 14.29 -40.95 -29.30
N GLN A 589 12.99 -40.71 -29.48
CA GLN A 589 12.28 -41.04 -30.73
C GLN A 589 12.96 -40.38 -31.93
N HIS A 590 13.27 -39.08 -31.84
CA HIS A 590 13.94 -38.37 -32.92
C HIS A 590 15.37 -38.84 -33.21
N LEU A 591 16.18 -39.16 -32.20
CA LEU A 591 17.60 -39.48 -32.41
C LEU A 591 17.84 -40.92 -32.88
N PHE A 592 16.98 -41.86 -32.48
CA PHE A 592 17.24 -43.28 -32.64
C PHE A 592 16.30 -44.00 -33.61
N ASP A 593 15.09 -43.46 -33.85
CA ASP A 593 14.12 -44.09 -34.77
C ASP A 593 14.19 -43.51 -36.19
N CYS A 594 14.93 -42.40 -36.38
CA CYS A 594 15.12 -41.78 -37.70
C CYS A 594 15.93 -42.65 -38.68
N ASP A 595 16.88 -43.47 -38.22
CA ASP A 595 17.69 -44.34 -39.10
C ASP A 595 16.86 -45.52 -39.66
N ALA A 596 15.91 -46.04 -38.89
CA ALA A 596 14.97 -47.07 -39.33
C ALA A 596 13.98 -46.52 -40.38
N ILE A 597 13.53 -45.28 -40.19
CA ILE A 597 12.68 -44.56 -41.14
C ILE A 597 13.45 -44.27 -42.45
N MET A 598 14.71 -43.82 -42.38
CA MET A 598 15.55 -43.58 -43.56
C MET A 598 15.80 -44.86 -44.38
N LYS A 599 16.04 -45.99 -43.71
CA LYS A 599 16.21 -47.28 -44.39
C LYS A 599 14.97 -47.70 -45.17
N ALA A 600 13.77 -47.56 -44.58
CA ALA A 600 12.51 -47.88 -45.24
C ALA A 600 12.27 -47.04 -46.50
N TYR A 601 12.53 -45.72 -46.45
CA TYR A 601 12.38 -44.86 -47.62
C TYR A 601 13.46 -45.09 -48.69
N LYS A 602 14.67 -45.50 -48.30
CA LYS A 602 15.74 -45.88 -49.24
C LYS A 602 15.38 -47.17 -50.00
N GLU A 603 14.82 -48.15 -49.32
CA GLU A 603 14.32 -49.39 -49.92
C GLU A 603 13.11 -49.11 -50.84
N GLU A 604 12.21 -48.20 -50.43
CA GLU A 604 11.06 -47.77 -51.25
C GLU A 604 11.49 -47.01 -52.50
N LEU A 605 12.51 -46.15 -52.41
CA LEU A 605 13.12 -45.46 -53.56
C LEU A 605 13.79 -46.45 -54.52
N GLN A 606 14.55 -47.42 -54.00
CA GLN A 606 15.14 -48.47 -54.82
C GLN A 606 14.07 -49.29 -55.55
N ALA A 607 12.99 -49.65 -54.86
CA ALA A 607 11.88 -50.38 -55.47
C ALA A 607 11.18 -49.56 -56.58
N ALA A 608 10.94 -48.27 -56.35
CA ALA A 608 10.31 -47.37 -57.32
C ALA A 608 11.18 -47.16 -58.57
N ILE A 609 12.50 -47.03 -58.41
CA ILE A 609 13.46 -46.93 -59.52
C ILE A 609 13.48 -48.22 -60.34
N VAL A 610 13.50 -49.39 -59.67
CA VAL A 610 13.50 -50.70 -60.34
C VAL A 610 12.20 -50.93 -61.12
N ASP A 611 11.03 -50.60 -60.55
CA ASP A 611 9.73 -50.73 -61.22
C ASP A 611 9.60 -49.78 -62.42
N HIS A 612 10.07 -48.52 -62.29
CA HIS A 612 10.07 -47.57 -63.39
C HIS A 612 11.02 -48.00 -64.52
N ASN A 613 12.21 -48.51 -64.17
CA ASN A 613 13.18 -49.02 -65.13
C ASN A 613 12.65 -50.23 -65.90
N ALA A 614 11.96 -51.15 -65.21
CA ALA A 614 11.35 -52.31 -65.85
C ALA A 614 10.24 -51.94 -66.86
N LYS A 615 9.52 -50.83 -66.63
CA LYS A 615 8.39 -50.39 -67.48
C LYS A 615 8.79 -49.51 -68.65
N TRP A 616 9.80 -48.65 -68.46
CA TRP A 616 10.11 -47.57 -69.41
C TRP A 616 11.55 -47.56 -69.90
N GLY A 617 12.42 -48.45 -69.39
CA GLY A 617 13.83 -48.51 -69.75
C GLY A 617 14.71 -47.50 -69.00
N PRO A 618 16.05 -47.64 -69.14
CA PRO A 618 17.02 -46.92 -68.30
C PRO A 618 17.15 -45.43 -68.60
N GLU A 619 17.10 -45.01 -69.87
CA GLU A 619 17.23 -43.59 -70.25
C GLU A 619 16.05 -42.75 -69.74
N THR A 620 14.84 -43.27 -69.87
CA THR A 620 13.59 -42.64 -69.43
C THR A 620 13.46 -42.62 -67.90
N THR A 621 13.98 -43.64 -67.22
CA THR A 621 14.05 -43.67 -65.75
C THR A 621 15.05 -42.67 -65.21
N MET A 622 16.19 -42.46 -65.89
CA MET A 622 17.16 -41.44 -65.49
C MET A 622 16.58 -40.03 -65.62
N ALA A 623 15.83 -39.76 -66.69
CA ALA A 623 15.13 -38.49 -66.87
C ALA A 623 13.99 -38.26 -65.85
N ALA A 624 13.42 -39.34 -65.29
CA ALA A 624 12.35 -39.29 -64.30
C ALA A 624 12.85 -39.40 -62.83
N PHE A 625 14.14 -39.63 -62.61
CA PHE A 625 14.70 -39.88 -61.27
C PHE A 625 14.36 -38.76 -60.29
N ASP A 626 14.59 -37.50 -60.68
CA ASP A 626 14.32 -36.34 -59.82
C ASP A 626 12.83 -36.28 -59.43
N SER A 627 11.92 -36.61 -60.37
CA SER A 627 10.48 -36.64 -60.09
C SER A 627 10.07 -37.79 -59.16
N ILE A 628 10.71 -38.96 -59.26
CA ILE A 628 10.45 -40.12 -58.40
C ILE A 628 11.00 -39.86 -56.99
N PHE A 629 12.20 -39.30 -56.92
CA PHE A 629 12.86 -38.89 -55.69
C PHE A 629 12.06 -37.81 -54.96
N ASP A 630 11.61 -36.77 -55.68
CA ASP A 630 10.77 -35.70 -55.14
C ASP A 630 9.42 -36.23 -54.63
N ALA A 631 8.81 -37.20 -55.32
CA ALA A 631 7.54 -37.80 -54.87
C ALA A 631 7.70 -38.54 -53.52
N ILE A 632 8.81 -39.27 -53.34
CA ILE A 632 9.12 -39.99 -52.10
C ILE A 632 9.53 -39.00 -50.99
N LEU A 633 10.26 -37.93 -51.32
CA LEU A 633 10.55 -36.84 -50.39
C LEU A 633 9.29 -36.11 -49.90
N VAL A 634 8.32 -35.85 -50.80
CA VAL A 634 7.02 -35.26 -50.44
C VAL A 634 6.24 -36.20 -49.51
N LYS A 635 6.30 -37.51 -49.73
CA LYS A 635 5.68 -38.52 -48.87
C LYS A 635 6.35 -38.58 -47.49
N ALA A 636 7.68 -38.54 -47.43
CA ALA A 636 8.45 -38.51 -46.18
C ALA A 636 8.20 -37.22 -45.37
N ARG A 637 8.13 -36.06 -46.04
CA ARG A 637 7.78 -34.77 -45.42
C ARG A 637 6.36 -34.72 -44.85
N LYS A 638 5.41 -35.44 -45.46
CA LYS A 638 4.05 -35.59 -44.92
C LYS A 638 3.98 -36.48 -43.69
N ALA A 639 4.81 -37.52 -43.61
CA ALA A 639 4.82 -38.47 -42.50
C ALA A 639 5.61 -37.95 -41.28
N ASN A 640 6.69 -37.21 -41.49
CA ASN A 640 7.54 -36.63 -40.44
C ASN A 640 7.79 -35.14 -40.69
N PRO A 641 6.89 -34.25 -40.23
CA PRO A 641 7.04 -32.82 -40.45
C PRO A 641 8.23 -32.27 -39.64
N PRO A 642 9.05 -31.36 -40.20
CA PRO A 642 10.20 -30.78 -39.51
C PRO A 642 9.76 -30.04 -38.24
N LEU A 643 10.57 -30.08 -37.18
CA LEU A 643 10.23 -29.52 -35.87
C LEU A 643 9.89 -28.02 -35.98
N ALA A 644 10.51 -27.30 -36.91
CA ALA A 644 10.18 -25.91 -37.26
C ALA A 644 8.68 -25.68 -37.55
N THR A 645 7.94 -26.68 -38.05
CA THR A 645 6.48 -26.56 -38.26
C THR A 645 5.68 -26.67 -36.96
N LEU A 646 6.24 -27.28 -35.91
CA LEU A 646 5.64 -27.41 -34.59
C LEU A 646 6.06 -26.28 -33.64
N VAL A 647 7.19 -25.61 -33.88
CA VAL A 647 7.70 -24.51 -33.04
C VAL A 647 6.65 -23.43 -32.73
N PRO A 648 5.84 -22.93 -33.67
CA PRO A 648 4.82 -21.94 -33.35
C PRO A 648 3.78 -22.43 -32.34
N LYS A 649 3.44 -23.73 -32.36
CA LYS A 649 2.52 -24.35 -31.38
C LYS A 649 3.20 -24.53 -30.02
N LEU A 650 4.48 -24.90 -30.00
CA LEU A 650 5.25 -25.07 -28.77
C LEU A 650 5.46 -23.73 -28.06
N VAL A 651 5.84 -22.67 -28.79
CA VAL A 651 5.95 -21.30 -28.25
C VAL A 651 4.60 -20.80 -27.73
N HIS A 652 3.50 -21.12 -28.42
CA HIS A 652 2.16 -20.81 -27.93
C HIS A 652 1.87 -21.49 -26.58
N GLY A 653 2.22 -22.77 -26.42
CA GLY A 653 2.14 -23.47 -25.13
C GLY A 653 2.99 -22.79 -24.05
N VAL A 654 4.21 -22.37 -24.36
CA VAL A 654 5.07 -21.63 -23.41
C VAL A 654 4.44 -20.31 -22.97
N ILE A 655 3.77 -19.58 -23.86
CA ILE A 655 3.13 -18.30 -23.51
C ILE A 655 1.85 -18.54 -22.69
N HIS A 656 1.03 -19.52 -23.06
CA HIS A 656 -0.29 -19.72 -22.47
C HIS A 656 -0.31 -20.65 -21.24
N ASP A 657 0.60 -21.63 -21.15
CA ASP A 657 0.57 -22.69 -20.14
C ASP A 657 1.59 -22.49 -19.01
N SER A 658 2.51 -21.52 -19.14
CA SER A 658 3.59 -21.28 -18.16
C SER A 658 3.17 -20.51 -16.90
N ASN A 659 1.92 -20.03 -16.83
CA ASN A 659 1.44 -19.09 -15.81
C ASN A 659 2.30 -17.82 -15.65
N ILE A 660 3.17 -17.50 -16.61
CA ILE A 660 3.96 -16.28 -16.58
C ILE A 660 3.03 -15.09 -16.80
N PHE A 661 2.06 -15.16 -17.71
CA PHE A 661 1.06 -14.12 -17.91
C PHE A 661 -0.23 -14.43 -17.15
N THR A 662 -0.90 -13.39 -16.65
CA THR A 662 -2.21 -13.53 -15.99
C THR A 662 -3.29 -13.89 -17.03
N PRO A 663 -4.42 -14.49 -16.60
CA PRO A 663 -5.54 -14.77 -17.50
C PRO A 663 -6.03 -13.53 -18.27
N ASP A 664 -5.95 -12.34 -17.66
CA ASP A 664 -6.33 -11.08 -18.30
C ASP A 664 -5.30 -10.60 -19.33
N GLU A 665 -4.00 -10.82 -19.09
CA GLU A 665 -2.96 -10.57 -20.09
C GLU A 665 -3.08 -11.52 -21.29
N LEU A 666 -3.42 -12.78 -21.06
CA LEU A 666 -3.64 -13.77 -22.13
C LEU A 666 -4.92 -13.47 -22.94
N ARG A 667 -5.96 -12.88 -22.32
CA ARG A 667 -7.16 -12.40 -23.02
C ARG A 667 -6.87 -11.28 -24.03
N LEU A 668 -5.81 -10.49 -23.81
CA LEU A 668 -5.39 -9.44 -24.76
C LEU A 668 -4.86 -10.03 -26.07
N LEU A 669 -4.36 -11.28 -26.05
CA LEU A 669 -3.91 -12.03 -27.22
C LEU A 669 -5.07 -12.66 -28.01
N THR A 670 -6.19 -12.99 -27.34
CA THR A 670 -7.36 -13.66 -27.94
C THR A 670 -8.54 -12.74 -28.27
N SER A 671 -8.51 -11.47 -27.82
CA SER A 671 -9.52 -10.48 -28.20
C SER A 671 -9.49 -10.19 -29.71
N SER A 672 -10.58 -10.59 -30.38
CA SER A 672 -10.87 -10.42 -31.80
C SER A 672 -10.74 -8.97 -32.26
N ASP A 673 -9.70 -8.71 -33.05
CA ASP A 673 -9.70 -7.70 -34.12
C ASP A 673 -9.37 -8.44 -35.43
N ASP A 674 -10.01 -9.58 -35.66
CA ASP A 674 -9.72 -10.52 -36.76
C ASP A 674 -10.37 -10.13 -38.12
N ASP A 675 -10.73 -8.85 -38.29
CA ASP A 675 -11.21 -8.32 -39.58
C ASP A 675 -10.35 -7.14 -40.05
N ASP A 676 -9.01 -7.28 -40.05
CA ASP A 676 -8.22 -6.55 -41.05
C ASP A 676 -6.86 -7.22 -41.36
N PRO A 677 -6.76 -8.01 -42.45
CA PRO A 677 -5.50 -8.57 -42.94
C PRO A 677 -4.46 -7.50 -43.34
N SER A 678 -4.86 -6.22 -43.43
CA SER A 678 -3.99 -5.14 -43.88
C SER A 678 -2.94 -4.72 -42.83
N MET A 679 -3.20 -4.91 -41.53
CA MET A 679 -2.35 -4.39 -40.43
C MET A 679 -1.02 -5.16 -40.27
N LEU A 680 -1.04 -6.48 -40.39
CA LEU A 680 0.17 -7.32 -40.36
C LEU A 680 1.04 -7.11 -41.61
N GLN A 681 0.42 -6.86 -42.76
CA GLN A 681 1.13 -6.55 -44.01
C GLN A 681 1.73 -5.14 -43.97
N SER A 682 1.05 -4.18 -43.34
CA SER A 682 1.53 -2.81 -43.08
C SER A 682 2.71 -2.79 -42.11
N ALA A 683 2.67 -3.60 -41.04
CA ALA A 683 3.76 -3.70 -40.06
C ALA A 683 5.03 -4.33 -40.64
N LEU A 684 4.87 -5.33 -41.53
CA LEU A 684 5.99 -5.96 -42.25
C LEU A 684 6.55 -5.06 -43.37
N GLN A 685 5.72 -4.23 -44.02
CA GLN A 685 6.19 -3.24 -45.00
C GLN A 685 6.87 -2.03 -44.36
N ALA A 686 6.40 -1.56 -43.19
CA ALA A 686 7.04 -0.47 -42.45
C ALA A 686 8.44 -0.87 -41.95
N ALA A 687 8.64 -2.13 -41.57
CA ALA A 687 9.94 -2.66 -41.15
C ALA A 687 10.97 -2.74 -42.29
N ARG A 688 10.52 -2.84 -43.55
CA ARG A 688 11.41 -2.85 -44.72
C ARG A 688 11.81 -1.45 -45.21
N ASN A 689 11.05 -0.42 -44.83
CA ASN A 689 11.20 0.94 -45.37
C ASN A 689 11.69 1.99 -44.36
N SER A 690 12.31 1.59 -43.24
CA SER A 690 12.85 2.56 -42.26
C SER A 690 14.36 2.77 -42.42
N VAL A 691 14.73 3.36 -43.56
CA VAL A 691 15.93 4.20 -43.68
C VAL A 691 15.43 5.59 -44.10
N ARG A 692 14.84 6.31 -43.15
CA ARG A 692 14.83 7.79 -43.03
C ARG A 692 13.80 8.20 -41.98
N GLY A 693 14.24 9.06 -41.07
CA GLY A 693 13.52 9.46 -39.88
C GLY A 693 12.11 9.99 -40.13
N ALA A 694 11.19 9.56 -39.29
CA ALA A 694 9.92 10.19 -38.95
C ALA A 694 9.51 9.70 -37.56
N ASP A 695 8.84 10.57 -36.81
CA ASP A 695 8.35 10.40 -35.44
C ASP A 695 7.75 9.01 -35.19
N VAL A 696 8.36 8.22 -34.31
CA VAL A 696 7.95 6.83 -34.05
C VAL A 696 6.84 6.85 -33.00
N SER A 697 5.64 6.43 -33.39
CA SER A 697 4.52 6.21 -32.46
C SER A 697 4.98 5.36 -31.27
N ARG A 698 4.54 5.70 -30.06
CA ARG A 698 4.88 4.98 -28.81
C ARG A 698 4.64 3.46 -28.91
N ASP A 699 3.62 3.04 -29.66
CA ASP A 699 3.34 1.62 -29.94
C ASP A 699 4.49 0.95 -30.73
N ALA A 700 5.09 1.67 -31.68
CA ALA A 700 6.23 1.17 -32.46
C ALA A 700 7.52 1.15 -31.64
N GLU A 701 7.71 2.09 -30.69
CA GLU A 701 8.81 2.03 -29.73
C GLU A 701 8.71 0.77 -28.84
N VAL A 702 7.50 0.47 -28.34
CA VAL A 702 7.24 -0.71 -27.51
C VAL A 702 7.47 -2.00 -28.31
N ALA A 703 6.94 -2.08 -29.53
CA ALA A 703 7.13 -3.24 -30.40
C ALA A 703 8.62 -3.44 -30.76
N ASN A 704 9.38 -2.36 -30.99
CA ASN A 704 10.81 -2.42 -31.29
C ASN A 704 11.61 -2.85 -30.05
N ALA A 705 11.33 -2.30 -28.87
CA ALA A 705 12.00 -2.69 -27.62
C ALA A 705 11.79 -4.17 -27.30
N VAL A 706 10.57 -4.69 -27.51
CA VAL A 706 10.28 -6.12 -27.37
C VAL A 706 11.05 -6.94 -28.40
N ARG A 707 11.07 -6.51 -29.67
CA ARG A 707 11.80 -7.22 -30.73
C ARG A 707 13.30 -7.28 -30.46
N ASP A 708 13.90 -6.15 -30.08
CA ASP A 708 15.33 -6.06 -29.77
C ASP A 708 15.69 -6.95 -28.58
N ARG A 709 14.81 -7.00 -27.56
CA ARG A 709 15.01 -7.89 -26.41
C ARG A 709 14.95 -9.36 -26.81
N VAL A 710 13.96 -9.74 -27.62
CA VAL A 710 13.84 -11.12 -28.14
C VAL A 710 15.06 -11.48 -28.99
N CYS A 711 15.46 -10.61 -29.92
CA CYS A 711 16.64 -10.85 -30.76
C CYS A 711 17.94 -10.94 -29.95
N SER A 712 18.08 -10.12 -28.90
CA SER A 712 19.23 -10.17 -27.99
C SER A 712 19.25 -11.47 -27.17
N ASP A 713 18.11 -11.89 -26.63
CA ASP A 713 18.01 -13.13 -25.86
C ASP A 713 18.24 -14.38 -26.75
N LEU A 714 18.05 -14.24 -28.06
CA LEU A 714 18.22 -15.31 -29.06
C LEU A 714 19.47 -15.17 -29.94
N ALA A 715 20.42 -14.30 -29.57
CA ALA A 715 21.60 -14.01 -30.39
C ALA A 715 22.49 -15.24 -30.61
N ASP A 716 22.72 -16.01 -29.55
CA ASP A 716 23.57 -17.21 -29.55
C ASP A 716 22.75 -18.52 -29.61
N VAL A 717 21.49 -18.44 -30.03
CA VAL A 717 20.54 -19.58 -30.01
C VAL A 717 20.38 -20.13 -31.41
N ASP A 718 20.86 -21.35 -31.63
CA ASP A 718 20.82 -21.99 -32.95
C ASP A 718 19.51 -22.74 -33.25
N ARG A 719 18.75 -23.12 -32.22
CA ARG A 719 17.54 -23.96 -32.34
C ARG A 719 16.51 -23.68 -31.24
N TYR A 720 15.29 -24.19 -31.41
CA TYR A 720 14.26 -24.11 -30.39
C TYR A 720 14.65 -24.93 -29.14
N ALA A 721 14.57 -24.28 -27.98
CA ALA A 721 14.65 -24.91 -26.67
C ALA A 721 13.64 -24.20 -25.74
N GLU A 722 12.91 -24.99 -24.95
CA GLU A 722 11.78 -24.48 -24.18
C GLU A 722 12.21 -23.57 -23.02
N ASN A 723 13.31 -23.90 -22.34
CA ASN A 723 13.94 -23.07 -21.31
C ASN A 723 14.35 -21.69 -21.86
N VAL A 724 14.85 -21.63 -23.10
CA VAL A 724 15.23 -20.39 -23.78
C VAL A 724 13.99 -19.56 -24.14
N ALA A 725 12.94 -20.21 -24.66
CA ALA A 725 11.66 -19.54 -24.93
C ALA A 725 11.04 -18.98 -23.64
N LEU A 726 11.08 -19.73 -22.55
CA LEU A 726 10.57 -19.33 -21.24
C LEU A 726 11.36 -18.14 -20.67
N ALA A 727 12.69 -18.18 -20.72
CA ALA A 727 13.55 -17.09 -20.27
C ALA A 727 13.29 -15.80 -21.06
N CYS A 728 13.13 -15.90 -22.38
CA CYS A 728 12.80 -14.78 -23.25
C CYS A 728 11.44 -14.16 -22.90
N VAL A 729 10.42 -15.01 -22.66
CA VAL A 729 9.09 -14.56 -22.22
C VAL A 729 9.18 -13.82 -20.87
N MET A 730 9.97 -14.32 -19.91
CA MET A 730 10.16 -13.66 -18.61
C MET A 730 10.90 -12.32 -18.73
N HIS A 731 11.94 -12.24 -19.55
CA HIS A 731 12.69 -11.02 -19.79
C HIS A 731 11.82 -9.95 -20.44
N VAL A 732 11.01 -10.34 -21.43
CA VAL A 732 10.06 -9.42 -22.08
C VAL A 732 8.95 -9.02 -21.13
N LYS A 733 8.43 -9.92 -20.27
CA LYS A 733 7.45 -9.56 -19.24
C LYS A 733 8.02 -8.51 -18.27
N ARG A 734 9.29 -8.66 -17.85
CA ARG A 734 9.97 -7.68 -17.00
C ARG A 734 10.10 -6.33 -17.71
N LEU A 735 10.57 -6.34 -18.96
CA LEU A 735 10.68 -5.14 -19.79
C LEU A 735 9.34 -4.40 -19.93
N LEU A 736 8.26 -5.11 -20.28
CA LEU A 736 6.92 -4.53 -20.39
C LEU A 736 6.41 -3.98 -19.04
N GLY A 737 6.82 -4.58 -17.91
CA GLY A 737 6.51 -4.09 -16.57
C GLY A 737 7.25 -2.80 -16.19
N GLU A 738 8.47 -2.62 -16.70
CA GLU A 738 9.30 -1.42 -16.45
C GLU A 738 8.87 -0.22 -17.31
N MET A 739 8.26 -0.45 -18.48
CA MET A 739 7.98 0.60 -19.48
C MET A 739 6.73 1.48 -19.21
N GLN A 740 6.03 1.34 -18.07
CA GLN A 740 4.80 2.10 -17.71
C GLN A 740 3.76 2.18 -18.85
N LEU A 741 3.34 1.04 -19.40
CA LEU A 741 2.52 0.95 -20.61
C LEU A 741 1.01 1.07 -20.36
N LYS A 742 0.28 1.73 -21.28
CA LYS A 742 -1.18 1.69 -21.36
C LYS A 742 -1.68 0.29 -21.79
N PRO A 743 -2.95 -0.07 -21.56
CA PRO A 743 -3.50 -1.37 -22.00
C PRO A 743 -3.38 -1.63 -23.51
N SER A 744 -3.53 -0.60 -24.35
CA SER A 744 -3.33 -0.68 -25.80
C SER A 744 -1.88 -0.95 -26.18
N GLU A 745 -0.93 -0.25 -25.55
CA GLU A 745 0.51 -0.42 -25.75
C GLU A 745 1.00 -1.79 -25.23
N ARG A 746 0.45 -2.25 -24.11
CA ARG A 746 0.70 -3.60 -23.55
C ARG A 746 0.16 -4.69 -24.47
N LYS A 747 -1.01 -4.49 -25.10
CA LYS A 747 -1.55 -5.38 -26.13
C LYS A 747 -0.60 -5.45 -27.33
N VAL A 748 -0.05 -4.31 -27.77
CA VAL A 748 0.95 -4.24 -28.84
C VAL A 748 2.24 -4.98 -28.44
N GLY A 749 2.74 -4.77 -27.23
CA GLY A 749 3.93 -5.45 -26.72
C GLY A 749 3.78 -6.97 -26.61
N LEU A 750 2.63 -7.45 -26.13
CA LEU A 750 2.32 -8.89 -26.04
C LEU A 750 2.15 -9.52 -27.43
N ARG A 751 1.50 -8.83 -28.38
CA ARG A 751 1.41 -9.28 -29.78
C ARG A 751 2.79 -9.31 -30.46
N ALA A 752 3.63 -8.32 -30.18
CA ALA A 752 5.01 -8.28 -30.69
C ALA A 752 5.85 -9.43 -30.13
N LEU A 753 5.70 -9.77 -28.85
CA LEU A 753 6.33 -10.94 -28.24
C LEU A 753 5.90 -12.24 -28.94
N ASP A 754 4.59 -12.49 -29.02
CA ASP A 754 4.05 -13.72 -29.61
C ASP A 754 4.51 -13.90 -31.06
N ALA A 755 4.39 -12.85 -31.89
CA ALA A 755 4.78 -12.91 -33.29
C ALA A 755 6.31 -13.05 -33.48
N THR A 756 7.10 -12.25 -32.77
CA THR A 756 8.56 -12.22 -32.92
C THR A 756 9.17 -13.51 -32.42
N LEU A 757 8.78 -13.98 -31.23
CA LEU A 757 9.34 -15.20 -30.64
C LEU A 757 9.01 -16.44 -31.48
N LYS A 758 7.76 -16.55 -31.99
CA LYS A 758 7.37 -17.61 -32.92
C LYS A 758 8.21 -17.58 -34.19
N SER A 759 8.33 -16.42 -34.84
CA SER A 759 9.07 -16.27 -36.10
C SER A 759 10.57 -16.55 -35.93
N GLU A 760 11.21 -15.93 -34.94
CA GLU A 760 12.66 -16.01 -34.74
C GLU A 760 13.11 -17.44 -34.38
N LEU A 761 12.38 -18.11 -33.48
CA LEU A 761 12.67 -19.50 -33.12
C LEU A 761 12.30 -20.47 -34.24
N GLN A 762 11.22 -20.22 -34.99
CA GLN A 762 10.86 -21.05 -36.15
C GLN A 762 11.93 -20.95 -37.25
N GLN A 763 12.42 -19.75 -37.57
CA GLN A 763 13.47 -19.58 -38.59
C GLN A 763 14.81 -20.18 -38.16
N ARG A 764 15.18 -20.05 -36.89
CA ARG A 764 16.38 -20.71 -36.35
C ARG A 764 16.23 -22.22 -36.40
N GLN A 765 15.09 -22.75 -35.94
CA GLN A 765 14.79 -24.17 -36.04
C GLN A 765 14.74 -24.65 -37.50
N ALA A 766 14.24 -23.86 -38.45
CA ALA A 766 14.20 -24.21 -39.87
C ALA A 766 15.61 -24.28 -40.48
N ARG A 767 16.49 -23.33 -40.13
CA ARG A 767 17.92 -23.38 -40.51
C ARG A 767 18.62 -24.59 -39.91
N TRP A 768 18.31 -24.90 -38.66
CA TRP A 768 18.85 -26.07 -37.98
C TRP A 768 18.34 -27.39 -38.58
N ASP A 769 17.03 -27.49 -38.86
CA ASP A 769 16.37 -28.63 -39.51
C ASP A 769 16.87 -28.83 -40.95
N ALA A 770 17.21 -27.76 -41.67
CA ALA A 770 17.79 -27.84 -43.00
C ALA A 770 19.15 -28.56 -43.04
N VAL A 771 19.86 -28.60 -41.92
CA VAL A 771 21.17 -29.28 -41.78
C VAL A 771 21.02 -30.61 -41.01
N ASN A 772 20.06 -30.73 -40.09
CA ASN A 772 20.00 -31.83 -39.13
C ASN A 772 18.72 -32.70 -39.20
N SER A 773 17.80 -32.45 -40.14
CA SER A 773 16.60 -33.28 -40.31
C SER A 773 16.88 -34.59 -41.05
N VAL A 774 15.95 -35.54 -40.92
CA VAL A 774 15.93 -36.83 -41.64
C VAL A 774 16.11 -36.63 -43.15
N VAL A 775 15.55 -35.55 -43.70
CA VAL A 775 15.63 -35.21 -45.12
C VAL A 775 16.99 -34.63 -45.49
N ALA A 776 17.59 -33.80 -44.63
CA ALA A 776 18.91 -33.20 -44.86
C ALA A 776 20.02 -34.26 -44.89
N ASN A 777 19.99 -35.23 -43.98
CA ASN A 777 20.94 -36.35 -43.96
C ASN A 777 20.75 -37.32 -45.14
N GLY A 778 19.53 -37.47 -45.67
CA GLY A 778 19.26 -38.25 -46.89
C GLY A 778 19.79 -37.59 -48.17
N SER A 779 19.75 -36.25 -48.24
CA SER A 779 20.20 -35.45 -49.38
C SER A 779 21.73 -35.39 -49.53
N ILE A 780 22.47 -35.59 -48.43
CA ILE A 780 23.93 -35.55 -48.39
C ILE A 780 24.56 -36.90 -48.78
N SER A 781 23.77 -38.00 -48.82
CA SER A 781 24.25 -39.35 -49.16
C SER A 781 23.82 -39.87 -50.55
N THR A 782 23.07 -39.08 -51.31
CA THR A 782 22.95 -39.19 -52.77
C THR A 782 24.15 -38.56 -53.44
#